data_AF-A0A1G3ANQ8-F1
#
_entry.id   AF-A0A1G3ANQ8-F1
#
_cell.length_a   1.000
_cell.length_b   1.000
_cell.length_c   1.000
_cell.angle_alpha   90.00
_cell.angle_beta   90.00
_cell.angle_gamma   90.00
#
_symmetry.space_group_name_H-M   'P 1'
#
loop_
_entity.id
_entity.type
_entity.pdbx_description
1 polymer ?
#
loop_
_entity_poly.entity_id
_entity_poly.type
_entity_poly.pdbx_seq_one_letter_code
_entity_poly.pdbx_strand_id
1 'polypeptide(L)'
;MIGHRIRRIGLVVAVAMAAVCQAAPAVPAPNATDTATLEAIVEADWTAQEKRRGRTPQDPAAVGDVLFSAGRLLDDLRAMPDASGLDPEAGMLDHLRRDVDRVESLDEEARLDLYRRIRAVARSLALKNPLLGSKPLVFLKRRRFISQMLHEYLGYFYDYGDIAGGGVYVLEEPGRSLKVRDLVRGRLPRGNYTTLSLSFDAKTIYFAFAERAPEKPDYYSPDRRCFHIFAMDADGGNLRQLTTGPNDDFDPCPLPDGGVAFMSTRRGGFGRCHNPWEPLPAYTLHRMDASGGNVRTLSFHETNEWHPSVLADGRIVYIRWDYVDRSAANFHGLWITSPEGTNPSVLFGNYTMRINACYQPRAIPGSRRIVFVAGAHHAAVGGSLVAVDPARVRLDGQSGEDDFDAIEVLTPEVCFPEAPAWPSSYFHSPWPLSEDYYLVSFSFDPLPGMGPRVKEDTETGLYYFDRFGNMELLYREKGISSMYPILLAPRPVPPALPGTLDPKLADDGEFVLSDVGRSFQPLPASRPIRELRVFQVLPKTETHVANQPRIGYANAESARMLLGTVPVEADGSAYFRVPAGKPLYFQAVDESGRAVQTMRSVVYLQPGERRGCVGCHEPPGTTTPVGRQPLALGRPPSTITPGPDGTRPWSYPRLVQPVLDRHCVRCHDGTEGPAKSPLVLTGEPAGPFTRSYESLKPYVRWYEWGGASIRPITTKPGQTGADESPLAKILGDPTHAEHVDLSEADRRRVYLWLDGNAPFYGTYDEPSQLAQRNGEAVLPPKLQ
;
A
#
# COMPACT_ATOMS: atom_id res chain seq x y z
N MET A 1 8.43 24.31 -56.11
CA MET A 1 7.92 23.34 -57.11
C MET A 1 6.63 22.77 -56.53
N ILE A 2 5.43 23.24 -56.92
CA ILE A 2 4.60 22.70 -58.03
C ILE A 2 4.61 21.16 -57.98
N GLY A 3 3.54 20.40 -57.77
CA GLY A 3 2.10 20.63 -57.67
C GLY A 3 1.36 19.28 -57.88
N HIS A 4 0.04 19.28 -57.70
CA HIS A 4 -0.98 18.27 -58.13
C HIS A 4 -1.15 17.01 -57.26
N ARG A 5 -2.36 16.45 -56.98
CA ARG A 5 -3.70 16.53 -57.61
C ARG A 5 -4.79 15.86 -56.71
N ILE A 6 -6.00 16.46 -56.62
CA ILE A 6 -7.36 15.90 -56.91
C ILE A 6 -7.74 14.53 -56.24
N ARG A 7 -8.86 14.31 -55.51
CA ARG A 7 -10.30 14.45 -55.88
C ARG A 7 -11.24 14.24 -54.68
N ARG A 8 -12.36 14.96 -54.67
CA ARG A 8 -13.55 14.77 -53.81
C ARG A 8 -14.38 13.55 -54.28
N ILE A 9 -14.98 12.83 -53.34
CA ILE A 9 -16.28 12.15 -53.51
C ILE A 9 -17.11 12.49 -52.27
N GLY A 10 -18.24 13.16 -52.48
CA GLY A 10 -19.28 13.31 -51.46
C GLY A 10 -20.37 12.28 -51.71
N LEU A 11 -20.97 11.80 -50.62
CA LEU A 11 -22.31 11.22 -50.67
C LEU A 11 -23.09 11.70 -49.45
N VAL A 12 -24.15 12.45 -49.75
CA VAL A 12 -25.22 12.87 -48.84
C VAL A 12 -26.09 11.66 -48.54
N VAL A 13 -26.34 11.36 -47.27
CA VAL A 13 -27.50 10.54 -46.86
C VAL A 13 -28.19 11.23 -45.69
N ALA A 14 -29.48 11.45 -45.91
CA ALA A 14 -30.42 12.15 -45.07
C ALA A 14 -30.73 11.39 -43.77
N VAL A 15 -30.97 12.17 -42.72
CA VAL A 15 -31.49 11.74 -41.42
C VAL A 15 -32.95 11.33 -41.58
N ALA A 16 -33.28 10.08 -41.26
CA ALA A 16 -34.63 9.62 -40.97
C ALA A 16 -34.65 9.06 -39.54
N MET A 17 -35.19 9.85 -38.60
CA MET A 17 -35.59 9.38 -37.28
C MET A 17 -36.79 8.45 -37.44
N ALA A 18 -36.61 7.18 -37.12
CA ALA A 18 -37.70 6.26 -36.80
C ALA A 18 -37.53 5.81 -35.35
N ALA A 19 -38.45 6.27 -34.49
CA ALA A 19 -38.57 5.82 -33.12
C ALA A 19 -39.00 4.34 -33.12
N VAL A 20 -38.10 3.48 -32.65
CA VAL A 20 -38.42 2.11 -32.27
C VAL A 20 -38.28 2.03 -30.75
N CYS A 21 -39.41 2.15 -30.05
CA CYS A 21 -39.52 1.72 -28.66
C CYS A 21 -39.35 0.20 -28.61
N GLN A 22 -38.13 -0.28 -28.46
CA GLN A 22 -37.89 -1.65 -28.00
C GLN A 22 -37.95 -1.65 -26.47
N ALA A 23 -39.03 -2.21 -25.94
CA ALA A 23 -39.12 -2.59 -24.54
C ALA A 23 -37.92 -3.47 -24.19
N ALA A 24 -37.24 -3.16 -23.08
CA ALA A 24 -36.19 -3.99 -22.52
C ALA A 24 -36.70 -5.44 -22.37
N PRO A 25 -35.92 -6.46 -22.75
CA PRO A 25 -36.34 -7.83 -22.51
C PRO A 25 -36.48 -8.03 -20.99
N ALA A 26 -37.67 -8.44 -20.57
CA ALA A 26 -37.89 -8.91 -19.21
C ALA A 26 -36.87 -10.01 -18.91
N VAL A 27 -36.13 -9.85 -17.81
CA VAL A 27 -35.28 -10.91 -17.27
C VAL A 27 -36.18 -12.13 -17.08
N PRO A 28 -35.91 -13.27 -17.74
CA PRO A 28 -36.69 -14.47 -17.50
C PRO A 28 -36.52 -14.83 -16.03
N ALA A 29 -37.64 -15.03 -15.33
CA ALA A 29 -37.61 -15.59 -13.98
C ALA A 29 -36.76 -16.87 -14.00
N PRO A 30 -35.90 -17.10 -13.01
CA PRO A 30 -35.06 -18.29 -12.98
C PRO A 30 -35.95 -19.53 -13.07
N ASN A 31 -35.71 -20.35 -14.11
CA ASN A 31 -36.32 -21.66 -14.22
C ASN A 31 -36.00 -22.47 -12.96
N ALA A 32 -37.04 -23.03 -12.35
CA ALA A 32 -37.02 -23.70 -11.06
C ALA A 32 -36.43 -25.13 -11.10
N THR A 33 -35.24 -25.33 -11.69
CA THR A 33 -34.65 -26.68 -11.85
C THR A 33 -33.16 -26.80 -11.48
N ASP A 34 -32.63 -25.98 -10.58
CA ASP A 34 -31.28 -26.21 -10.05
C ASP A 34 -31.19 -25.87 -8.56
N THR A 35 -31.62 -26.80 -7.70
CA THR A 35 -31.31 -26.74 -6.25
C THR A 35 -30.40 -27.89 -5.91
N ALA A 36 -29.12 -27.75 -6.27
CA ALA A 36 -28.08 -28.62 -5.75
C ALA A 36 -28.12 -28.61 -4.22
N THR A 37 -28.04 -29.80 -3.60
CA THR A 37 -27.93 -29.90 -2.14
C THR A 37 -26.60 -29.33 -1.67
N LEU A 38 -26.51 -28.91 -0.40
CA LEU A 38 -25.24 -28.45 0.19
C LEU A 38 -24.14 -29.50 0.04
N GLU A 39 -24.48 -30.78 0.23
CA GLU A 39 -23.55 -31.90 0.04
C GLU A 39 -22.98 -31.94 -1.37
N ALA A 40 -23.83 -31.84 -2.40
CA ALA A 40 -23.37 -31.82 -3.79
C ALA A 40 -22.45 -30.63 -4.10
N ILE A 41 -22.74 -29.46 -3.53
CA ILE A 41 -21.90 -28.26 -3.68
C ILE A 41 -20.54 -28.46 -2.99
N VAL A 42 -20.52 -29.08 -1.80
CA VAL A 42 -19.30 -29.36 -1.06
C VAL A 42 -18.44 -30.41 -1.78
N GLU A 43 -19.02 -31.49 -2.29
CA GLU A 43 -18.26 -32.49 -3.05
C GLU A 43 -17.68 -31.93 -4.36
N ALA A 44 -18.43 -31.04 -5.04
CA ALA A 44 -17.94 -30.33 -6.22
C ALA A 44 -16.76 -29.40 -5.86
N ASP A 45 -16.82 -28.72 -4.72
CA ASP A 45 -15.73 -27.90 -4.20
C ASP A 45 -14.47 -28.74 -3.91
N TRP A 46 -14.60 -29.87 -3.21
CA TRP A 46 -13.48 -30.79 -2.98
C TRP A 46 -12.85 -31.26 -4.28
N THR A 47 -13.65 -31.54 -5.30
CA THR A 47 -13.15 -31.90 -6.64
C THR A 47 -12.38 -30.75 -7.28
N ALA A 48 -12.86 -29.51 -7.13
CA ALA A 48 -12.18 -28.32 -7.64
C ALA A 48 -10.84 -28.06 -6.92
N GLN A 49 -10.75 -28.35 -5.61
CA GLN A 49 -9.50 -28.28 -4.85
C GLN A 49 -8.43 -29.23 -5.42
N GLU A 50 -8.77 -30.47 -5.72
CA GLU A 50 -7.81 -31.42 -6.30
C GLU A 50 -7.44 -31.05 -7.74
N LYS A 51 -8.42 -30.59 -8.54
CA LYS A 51 -8.17 -30.09 -9.90
C LYS A 51 -7.18 -28.92 -9.91
N ARG A 52 -7.29 -27.99 -8.96
CA ARG A 52 -6.35 -26.87 -8.79
C ARG A 52 -4.92 -27.35 -8.52
N ARG A 53 -4.75 -28.49 -7.87
CA ARG A 53 -3.44 -29.13 -7.62
C ARG A 53 -2.97 -30.03 -8.78
N GLY A 54 -3.71 -30.06 -9.89
CA GLY A 54 -3.36 -30.84 -11.08
C GLY A 54 -3.67 -32.33 -10.99
N ARG A 55 -4.57 -32.75 -10.08
CA ARG A 55 -4.93 -34.15 -9.86
C ARG A 55 -6.44 -34.34 -9.70
N THR A 56 -6.88 -35.58 -9.51
CA THR A 56 -8.29 -35.93 -9.27
C THR A 56 -8.48 -36.50 -7.86
N PRO A 57 -9.71 -36.47 -7.30
CA PRO A 57 -9.98 -37.06 -5.98
C PRO A 57 -9.64 -38.55 -5.85
N GLN A 58 -9.70 -39.33 -6.93
CA GLN A 58 -9.32 -40.74 -6.92
C GLN A 58 -7.80 -41.00 -7.00
N ASP A 59 -6.95 -39.98 -7.14
CA ASP A 59 -5.49 -40.13 -7.09
C ASP A 59 -5.06 -40.67 -5.71
N PRO A 60 -4.25 -41.75 -5.62
CA PRO A 60 -3.80 -42.29 -4.33
C PRO A 60 -3.11 -41.24 -3.44
N ALA A 61 -2.36 -40.32 -4.06
CA ALA A 61 -1.72 -39.22 -3.33
C ALA A 61 -2.74 -38.23 -2.76
N ALA A 62 -3.85 -37.98 -3.46
CA ALA A 62 -4.92 -37.13 -2.96
C ALA A 62 -5.56 -37.73 -1.72
N VAL A 63 -5.88 -39.03 -1.74
CA VAL A 63 -6.42 -39.79 -0.61
C VAL A 63 -5.48 -39.74 0.60
N GLY A 64 -4.18 -39.99 0.37
CA GLY A 64 -3.16 -39.95 1.43
C GLY A 64 -3.01 -38.56 2.07
N ASP A 65 -2.95 -37.50 1.26
CA ASP A 65 -2.80 -36.13 1.74
C ASP A 65 -3.99 -35.64 2.57
N VAL A 66 -5.22 -35.95 2.16
CA VAL A 66 -6.41 -35.54 2.91
C VAL A 66 -6.52 -36.31 4.22
N LEU A 67 -6.10 -37.58 4.26
CA LEU A 67 -6.00 -38.36 5.50
C LEU A 67 -4.96 -37.76 6.45
N PHE A 68 -3.79 -37.41 5.94
CA PHE A 68 -2.72 -36.78 6.71
C PHE A 68 -3.21 -35.45 7.31
N SER A 69 -3.78 -34.58 6.48
CA SER A 69 -4.27 -33.25 6.89
C SER A 69 -5.41 -33.36 7.93
N ALA A 70 -6.34 -34.30 7.74
CA ALA A 70 -7.42 -34.58 8.69
C ALA A 70 -6.90 -35.11 10.04
N GLY A 71 -5.87 -35.96 10.00
CA GLY A 71 -5.21 -36.47 11.21
C GLY A 71 -4.53 -35.36 12.01
N ARG A 72 -3.79 -34.47 11.33
CA ARG A 72 -3.17 -33.30 11.96
C ARG A 72 -4.20 -32.38 12.58
N LEU A 73 -5.33 -32.14 11.91
CA LEU A 73 -6.45 -31.37 12.45
C LEU A 73 -7.03 -32.03 13.71
N LEU A 74 -7.30 -33.34 13.68
CA LEU A 74 -7.81 -34.06 14.84
C LEU A 74 -6.86 -33.97 16.05
N ASP A 75 -5.56 -34.17 15.81
CA ASP A 75 -4.54 -34.14 16.86
C ASP A 75 -4.45 -32.75 17.50
N ASP A 76 -4.48 -31.68 16.70
CA ASP A 76 -4.45 -30.30 17.21
C ASP A 76 -5.74 -29.95 17.97
N LEU A 77 -6.90 -30.30 17.42
CA LEU A 77 -8.18 -30.08 18.10
C LEU A 77 -8.23 -30.81 19.44
N ARG A 78 -7.72 -32.04 19.55
CA ARG A 78 -7.65 -32.78 20.82
C ARG A 78 -6.76 -32.12 21.87
N ALA A 79 -5.78 -31.32 21.44
CA ALA A 79 -4.92 -30.56 22.34
C ALA A 79 -5.60 -29.27 22.84
N MET A 80 -6.72 -28.85 22.24
CA MET A 80 -7.46 -27.68 22.69
C MET A 80 -8.28 -27.95 23.96
N PRO A 81 -8.28 -27.04 24.95
CA PRO A 81 -9.04 -27.21 26.19
C PRO A 81 -10.56 -27.37 26.00
N ASP A 82 -11.14 -26.70 25.00
CA ASP A 82 -12.60 -26.62 24.80
C ASP A 82 -13.12 -27.57 23.71
N ALA A 83 -12.24 -28.39 23.11
CA ALA A 83 -12.66 -29.36 22.11
C ALA A 83 -13.32 -30.57 22.77
N SER A 84 -14.51 -30.94 22.28
CA SER A 84 -15.26 -32.09 22.80
C SER A 84 -16.02 -32.82 21.68
N GLY A 85 -16.37 -34.08 21.92
CA GLY A 85 -17.19 -34.86 20.99
C GLY A 85 -16.49 -35.23 19.68
N LEU A 86 -15.16 -35.41 19.72
CA LEU A 86 -14.34 -35.80 18.56
C LEU A 86 -14.11 -37.32 18.44
N ASP A 87 -14.51 -38.10 19.45
CA ASP A 87 -14.31 -39.56 19.47
C ASP A 87 -14.96 -40.30 18.28
N PRO A 88 -16.17 -39.92 17.80
CA PRO A 88 -16.74 -40.52 16.60
C PRO A 88 -15.86 -40.31 15.36
N GLU A 89 -15.43 -39.08 15.09
CA GLU A 89 -14.55 -38.76 13.96
C GLU A 89 -13.19 -39.44 14.08
N ALA A 90 -12.64 -39.53 15.30
CA ALA A 90 -11.39 -40.23 15.54
C ALA A 90 -11.49 -41.73 15.22
N GLY A 91 -12.54 -42.39 15.70
CA GLY A 91 -12.81 -43.79 15.38
C GLY A 91 -12.98 -44.00 13.87
N MET A 92 -13.74 -43.12 13.21
CA MET A 92 -13.89 -43.17 11.74
C MET A 92 -12.54 -43.01 11.03
N LEU A 93 -11.70 -42.06 11.45
CA LEU A 93 -10.39 -41.82 10.84
C LEU A 93 -9.44 -43.01 11.03
N ASP A 94 -9.45 -43.67 12.19
CA ASP A 94 -8.66 -44.87 12.46
C ASP A 94 -9.12 -46.08 11.63
N HIS A 95 -10.41 -46.17 11.31
CA HIS A 95 -10.91 -47.13 10.32
C HIS A 95 -10.41 -46.79 8.92
N LEU A 96 -10.55 -45.53 8.49
CA LEU A 96 -10.15 -45.07 7.16
C LEU A 96 -8.64 -45.20 6.92
N ARG A 97 -7.80 -45.00 7.94
CA ARG A 97 -6.33 -45.23 7.87
C ARG A 97 -5.99 -46.62 7.33
N ARG A 98 -6.68 -47.66 7.83
CA ARG A 98 -6.47 -49.04 7.39
C ARG A 98 -6.92 -49.31 5.95
N ASP A 99 -7.91 -48.56 5.47
CA ASP A 99 -8.34 -48.65 4.07
C ASP A 99 -7.35 -47.94 3.14
N VAL A 100 -6.76 -46.82 3.58
CA VAL A 100 -5.72 -46.09 2.83
C VAL A 100 -4.42 -46.90 2.71
N ASP A 101 -4.07 -47.76 3.67
CA ASP A 101 -2.92 -48.68 3.54
C ASP A 101 -3.01 -49.58 2.28
N ARG A 102 -4.21 -49.75 1.73
CA ARG A 102 -4.48 -50.55 0.53
C ARG A 102 -4.84 -49.69 -0.69
N VAL A 103 -4.67 -48.36 -0.63
CA VAL A 103 -5.15 -47.42 -1.66
C VAL A 103 -4.69 -47.76 -3.08
N GLU A 104 -3.45 -48.24 -3.25
CA GLU A 104 -2.88 -48.64 -4.54
C GLU A 104 -3.58 -49.87 -5.16
N SER A 105 -4.26 -50.67 -4.33
CA SER A 105 -4.99 -51.87 -4.78
C SER A 105 -6.47 -51.61 -5.07
N LEU A 106 -6.97 -50.42 -4.78
CA LEU A 106 -8.36 -50.03 -4.98
C LEU A 106 -8.59 -49.51 -6.41
N ASP A 107 -9.74 -49.84 -6.99
CA ASP A 107 -10.19 -49.21 -8.24
C ASP A 107 -10.52 -47.72 -8.03
N GLU A 108 -10.79 -47.00 -9.13
CA GLU A 108 -11.04 -45.56 -9.07
C GLU A 108 -12.30 -45.18 -8.29
N GLU A 109 -13.36 -46.00 -8.37
CA GLU A 109 -14.62 -45.73 -7.68
C GLU A 109 -14.46 -45.89 -6.17
N ALA A 110 -13.79 -46.96 -5.73
CA ALA A 110 -13.46 -47.19 -4.33
C ALA A 110 -12.51 -46.11 -3.78
N ARG A 111 -11.53 -45.63 -4.57
CA ARG A 111 -10.66 -44.52 -4.16
C ARG A 111 -11.44 -43.21 -4.00
N LEU A 112 -12.38 -42.93 -4.92
CA LEU A 112 -13.24 -41.75 -4.83
C LEU A 112 -14.15 -41.80 -3.60
N ASP A 113 -14.75 -42.96 -3.29
CA ASP A 113 -15.55 -43.15 -2.06
C ASP A 113 -14.68 -42.93 -0.82
N LEU A 114 -13.50 -43.55 -0.76
CA LEU A 114 -12.56 -43.40 0.34
C LEU A 114 -12.15 -41.93 0.55
N TYR A 115 -11.82 -41.22 -0.53
CA TYR A 115 -11.53 -39.79 -0.50
C TYR A 115 -12.70 -39.00 0.11
N ARG A 116 -13.92 -39.21 -0.38
CA ARG A 116 -15.12 -38.50 0.10
C ARG A 116 -15.39 -38.75 1.57
N ARG A 117 -15.24 -40.00 2.03
CA ARG A 117 -15.41 -40.37 3.44
C ARG A 117 -14.38 -39.68 4.34
N ILE A 118 -13.12 -39.61 3.92
CA ILE A 118 -12.08 -38.87 4.66
C ILE A 118 -12.39 -37.38 4.70
N ARG A 119 -12.76 -36.77 3.57
CA ARG A 119 -13.15 -35.36 3.50
C ARG A 119 -14.37 -35.05 4.36
N ALA A 120 -15.36 -35.94 4.42
CA ALA A 120 -16.53 -35.79 5.29
C ALA A 120 -16.12 -35.76 6.79
N VAL A 121 -15.18 -36.62 7.20
CA VAL A 121 -14.61 -36.60 8.56
C VAL A 121 -13.84 -35.30 8.81
N ALA A 122 -12.95 -34.91 7.90
CA ALA A 122 -12.18 -33.67 7.99
C ALA A 122 -13.08 -32.44 8.12
N ARG A 123 -14.15 -32.38 7.32
CA ARG A 123 -15.17 -31.34 7.40
C ARG A 123 -15.89 -31.34 8.74
N SER A 124 -16.29 -32.50 9.25
CA SER A 124 -16.93 -32.59 10.57
C SER A 124 -16.00 -32.04 11.67
N LEU A 125 -14.72 -32.40 11.64
CA LEU A 125 -13.70 -31.88 12.55
C LEU A 125 -13.57 -30.35 12.45
N ALA A 126 -13.42 -29.81 11.24
CA ALA A 126 -13.31 -28.37 11.00
C ALA A 126 -14.53 -27.60 11.56
N LEU A 127 -15.75 -28.12 11.34
CA LEU A 127 -16.98 -27.52 11.85
C LEU A 127 -17.25 -27.77 13.34
N LYS A 128 -16.45 -28.64 13.98
CA LYS A 128 -16.40 -28.85 15.44
C LYS A 128 -15.28 -28.07 16.11
N ASN A 129 -14.40 -27.39 15.36
CA ASN A 129 -13.37 -26.54 15.92
C ASN A 129 -14.00 -25.48 16.85
N PRO A 130 -13.66 -25.44 18.14
CA PRO A 130 -14.33 -24.56 19.12
C PRO A 130 -14.14 -23.06 18.82
N LEU A 131 -13.11 -22.69 18.05
CA LEU A 131 -12.90 -21.30 17.63
C LEU A 131 -13.95 -20.87 16.60
N LEU A 132 -14.36 -21.77 15.70
CA LEU A 132 -15.46 -21.57 14.74
C LEU A 132 -16.81 -21.96 15.34
N GLY A 133 -16.99 -23.23 15.66
CA GLY A 133 -18.19 -23.82 16.24
C GLY A 133 -19.46 -23.53 15.43
N SER A 134 -20.56 -23.29 16.13
CA SER A 134 -21.84 -22.87 15.53
C SER A 134 -22.02 -21.35 15.50
N LYS A 135 -20.93 -20.57 15.60
CA LYS A 135 -21.01 -19.12 15.69
C LYS A 135 -21.32 -18.55 14.29
N PRO A 136 -22.24 -17.57 14.17
CA PRO A 136 -22.54 -16.96 12.90
C PRO A 136 -21.37 -16.10 12.38
N LEU A 137 -21.32 -15.89 11.07
CA LEU A 137 -20.39 -14.97 10.44
C LEU A 137 -21.14 -13.74 9.92
N VAL A 138 -20.59 -12.54 10.13
CA VAL A 138 -20.95 -11.38 9.30
C VAL A 138 -19.98 -11.32 8.12
N PHE A 139 -20.51 -11.04 6.93
CA PHE A 139 -19.71 -10.94 5.72
C PHE A 139 -20.34 -9.97 4.73
N LEU A 140 -19.57 -9.62 3.69
CA LEU A 140 -19.96 -8.68 2.66
C LEU A 140 -20.10 -9.41 1.33
N LYS A 141 -21.22 -9.20 0.63
CA LYS A 141 -21.31 -9.55 -0.80
C LYS A 141 -21.07 -8.30 -1.62
N ARG A 142 -20.26 -8.42 -2.67
CA ARG A 142 -20.05 -7.33 -3.64
C ARG A 142 -19.58 -7.88 -4.97
N ARG A 143 -19.69 -7.06 -6.00
CA ARG A 143 -18.87 -7.16 -7.21
C ARG A 143 -17.71 -6.18 -7.08
N ARG A 144 -16.58 -6.49 -7.71
CA ARG A 144 -15.41 -5.61 -7.74
C ARG A 144 -15.21 -4.98 -9.10
N PHE A 145 -14.68 -3.77 -9.10
CA PHE A 145 -14.17 -3.15 -10.32
C PHE A 145 -12.79 -3.73 -10.62
N ILE A 146 -12.59 -4.26 -11.83
CA ILE A 146 -11.38 -4.99 -12.18
C ILE A 146 -10.43 -4.12 -13.00
N SER A 147 -9.28 -3.80 -12.40
CA SER A 147 -8.18 -3.05 -13.01
C SER A 147 -6.90 -3.31 -12.20
N GLN A 148 -6.39 -2.30 -11.50
CA GLN A 148 -5.40 -2.37 -10.43
C GLN A 148 -6.08 -2.05 -9.09
N MET A 149 -5.52 -2.55 -7.98
CA MET A 149 -6.02 -2.44 -6.60
C MET A 149 -6.49 -1.03 -6.21
N LEU A 150 -5.86 0.02 -6.75
CA LEU A 150 -6.14 1.42 -6.45
C LEU A 150 -7.62 1.78 -6.66
N HIS A 151 -8.26 1.12 -7.63
CA HIS A 151 -9.62 1.37 -8.06
C HIS A 151 -10.70 0.69 -7.19
N GLU A 152 -10.33 -0.32 -6.40
CA GLU A 152 -11.28 -1.11 -5.61
C GLU A 152 -11.92 -0.31 -4.45
N TYR A 153 -11.43 0.92 -4.20
CA TYR A 153 -11.76 1.72 -3.03
C TYR A 153 -12.23 3.15 -3.36
N LEU A 154 -12.72 3.38 -4.58
CA LEU A 154 -13.16 4.70 -5.02
C LEU A 154 -14.59 4.67 -5.55
N GLY A 155 -15.49 5.41 -4.87
CA GLY A 155 -16.94 5.42 -5.07
C GLY A 155 -17.39 5.73 -6.50
N TYR A 156 -16.72 6.67 -7.15
CA TYR A 156 -17.12 7.11 -8.49
C TYR A 156 -16.67 6.17 -9.61
N PHE A 157 -15.66 5.32 -9.39
CA PHE A 157 -15.27 4.33 -10.39
C PHE A 157 -16.40 3.31 -10.64
N TYR A 158 -17.32 3.14 -9.68
CA TYR A 158 -18.49 2.29 -9.83
C TYR A 158 -19.61 2.87 -10.67
N ASP A 159 -19.51 4.15 -11.03
CA ASP A 159 -20.31 4.71 -12.11
C ASP A 159 -19.90 4.10 -13.47
N TYR A 160 -18.80 3.34 -13.51
CA TYR A 160 -18.36 2.50 -14.63
C TYR A 160 -18.38 1.00 -14.25
N GLY A 161 -18.78 0.13 -15.17
CA GLY A 161 -18.75 -1.33 -14.98
C GLY A 161 -19.97 -1.97 -14.29
N ASP A 162 -21.00 -1.18 -13.92
CA ASP A 162 -22.24 -1.65 -13.28
C ASP A 162 -22.06 -2.73 -12.20
N ILE A 163 -21.16 -2.45 -11.26
CA ILE A 163 -20.83 -3.39 -10.19
C ILE A 163 -21.75 -3.25 -8.96
N ALA A 164 -22.85 -2.50 -9.09
CA ALA A 164 -23.79 -2.31 -7.99
C ALA A 164 -24.47 -3.61 -7.58
N GLY A 165 -24.82 -3.69 -6.30
CA GLY A 165 -25.43 -4.84 -5.67
C GLY A 165 -24.59 -5.42 -4.54
N GLY A 166 -25.10 -6.50 -3.96
CA GLY A 166 -24.57 -7.06 -2.72
C GLY A 166 -25.13 -6.37 -1.49
N GLY A 167 -24.36 -6.38 -0.41
CA GLY A 167 -24.80 -5.93 0.91
C GLY A 167 -24.02 -6.56 2.04
N VAL A 168 -24.52 -6.37 3.26
CA VAL A 168 -23.94 -6.94 4.48
C VAL A 168 -24.88 -8.04 5.00
N TYR A 169 -24.33 -9.22 5.22
CA TYR A 169 -25.09 -10.43 5.50
C TYR A 169 -24.59 -11.14 6.75
N VAL A 170 -25.49 -11.87 7.40
CA VAL A 170 -25.15 -12.89 8.40
C VAL A 170 -25.33 -14.27 7.79
N LEU A 171 -24.29 -15.11 7.89
CA LEU A 171 -24.35 -16.55 7.67
C LEU A 171 -24.61 -17.22 9.02
N GLU A 172 -25.83 -17.74 9.21
CA GLU A 172 -26.32 -18.19 10.52
C GLU A 172 -25.64 -19.47 10.98
N GLU A 173 -25.44 -20.43 10.07
CA GLU A 173 -24.84 -21.74 10.36
C GLU A 173 -23.73 -22.07 9.34
N PRO A 174 -22.53 -21.48 9.47
CA PRO A 174 -21.47 -21.57 8.48
C PRO A 174 -21.09 -23.02 8.13
N GLY A 175 -21.11 -23.36 6.85
CA GLY A 175 -20.81 -24.71 6.36
C GLY A 175 -21.87 -25.78 6.66
N ARG A 176 -22.92 -25.46 7.42
CA ARG A 176 -24.05 -26.36 7.70
C ARG A 176 -25.33 -25.95 6.97
N SER A 177 -25.43 -24.67 6.61
CA SER A 177 -26.55 -24.10 5.86
C SER A 177 -26.05 -23.01 4.92
N LEU A 178 -26.68 -22.89 3.75
CA LEU A 178 -26.48 -21.76 2.83
C LEU A 178 -27.40 -20.57 3.15
N LYS A 179 -28.19 -20.65 4.24
CA LYS A 179 -29.11 -19.60 4.63
C LYS A 179 -28.34 -18.37 5.12
N VAL A 180 -28.61 -17.25 4.47
CA VAL A 180 -28.06 -15.94 4.83
C VAL A 180 -29.18 -14.95 5.12
N ARG A 181 -28.91 -14.01 6.02
CA ARG A 181 -29.82 -12.91 6.37
C ARG A 181 -29.22 -11.59 5.94
N ASP A 182 -29.92 -10.87 5.07
CA ASP A 182 -29.56 -9.50 4.68
C ASP A 182 -29.81 -8.54 5.87
N LEU A 183 -28.77 -7.86 6.32
CA LEU A 183 -28.86 -6.88 7.39
C LEU A 183 -29.31 -5.52 6.90
N VAL A 184 -29.03 -5.13 5.64
CA VAL A 184 -29.42 -3.81 5.11
C VAL A 184 -30.91 -3.78 4.79
N ARG A 185 -31.48 -4.90 4.32
CA ARG A 185 -32.94 -5.06 4.06
C ARG A 185 -33.50 -3.98 3.12
N GLY A 186 -32.73 -3.65 2.08
CA GLY A 186 -33.12 -2.64 1.07
C GLY A 186 -33.20 -1.19 1.58
N ARG A 187 -32.67 -0.87 2.77
CA ARG A 187 -32.70 0.51 3.32
C ARG A 187 -31.67 1.45 2.70
N LEU A 188 -30.72 0.94 1.92
CA LEU A 188 -29.82 1.74 1.11
C LEU A 188 -30.25 1.66 -0.36
N PRO A 189 -30.05 2.74 -1.13
CA PRO A 189 -30.34 2.73 -2.56
C PRO A 189 -29.43 1.74 -3.30
N ARG A 190 -29.67 1.58 -4.61
CA ARG A 190 -28.75 0.82 -5.46
C ARG A 190 -27.36 1.47 -5.41
N GLY A 191 -26.36 0.68 -5.06
CA GLY A 191 -25.00 1.17 -4.90
C GLY A 191 -24.02 0.04 -4.67
N ASN A 192 -22.86 0.41 -4.15
CA ASN A 192 -21.69 -0.43 -4.05
C ASN A 192 -21.24 -0.50 -2.60
N TYR A 193 -20.92 -1.70 -2.15
CA TYR A 193 -20.37 -1.93 -0.82
C TYR A 193 -18.88 -2.22 -0.94
N THR A 194 -18.08 -1.65 -0.03
CA THR A 194 -16.67 -2.02 0.12
C THR A 194 -16.34 -2.08 1.60
N THR A 195 -15.45 -3.01 1.96
CA THR A 195 -14.83 -3.14 3.29
C THR A 195 -15.83 -3.38 4.44
N LEU A 196 -15.44 -4.19 5.41
CA LEU A 196 -16.31 -4.57 6.53
C LEU A 196 -15.47 -4.71 7.80
N SER A 197 -15.99 -4.20 8.91
CA SER A 197 -15.42 -4.42 10.23
C SER A 197 -16.50 -4.54 11.31
N LEU A 198 -16.09 -5.08 12.44
CA LEU A 198 -16.95 -5.36 13.59
C LEU A 198 -16.29 -4.79 14.85
N SER A 199 -17.10 -4.11 15.68
CA SER A 199 -16.66 -3.64 16.99
C SER A 199 -16.21 -4.81 17.86
N PHE A 200 -15.34 -4.54 18.84
CA PHE A 200 -14.79 -5.60 19.69
C PHE A 200 -15.86 -6.31 20.53
N ASP A 201 -16.93 -5.62 20.88
CA ASP A 201 -18.07 -6.22 21.59
C ASP A 201 -19.08 -6.94 20.67
N ALA A 202 -18.79 -6.99 19.36
CA ALA A 202 -19.62 -7.59 18.32
C ALA A 202 -21.04 -7.00 18.19
N LYS A 203 -21.26 -5.77 18.68
CA LYS A 203 -22.57 -5.12 18.61
C LYS A 203 -22.74 -4.18 17.43
N THR A 204 -21.66 -3.61 16.90
CA THR A 204 -21.69 -2.64 15.81
C THR A 204 -20.89 -3.14 14.63
N ILE A 205 -21.54 -3.16 13.47
CA ILE A 205 -20.96 -3.47 12.18
C ILE A 205 -20.70 -2.14 11.45
N TYR A 206 -19.50 -1.98 10.90
CA TYR A 206 -19.12 -0.85 10.07
C TYR A 206 -18.81 -1.32 8.65
N PHE A 207 -19.22 -0.53 7.66
CA PHE A 207 -18.96 -0.80 6.25
C PHE A 207 -18.90 0.51 5.47
N ALA A 208 -18.34 0.48 4.26
CA ALA A 208 -18.43 1.60 3.34
C ALA A 208 -19.44 1.34 2.22
N PHE A 209 -20.20 2.37 1.88
CA PHE A 209 -21.20 2.33 0.83
C PHE A 209 -21.17 3.61 0.00
N ALA A 210 -21.28 3.45 -1.32
CA ALA A 210 -21.44 4.53 -2.29
C ALA A 210 -22.70 4.25 -3.11
N GLU A 211 -23.64 5.19 -3.11
CA GLU A 211 -24.79 5.14 -4.02
C GLU A 211 -24.30 5.16 -5.47
N ARG A 212 -24.95 4.40 -6.36
CA ARG A 212 -24.64 4.46 -7.80
C ARG A 212 -25.33 5.67 -8.42
N ALA A 213 -24.59 6.51 -9.13
CA ALA A 213 -25.20 7.62 -9.86
C ALA A 213 -26.11 7.10 -10.99
N PRO A 214 -27.27 7.75 -11.27
CA PRO A 214 -28.11 7.41 -12.41
C PRO A 214 -27.37 7.51 -13.74
N GLU A 215 -26.53 8.53 -13.87
CA GLU A 215 -25.65 8.79 -15.00
C GLU A 215 -24.22 8.99 -14.50
N LYS A 216 -23.22 8.63 -15.32
CA LYS A 216 -21.82 8.75 -14.94
C LYS A 216 -21.41 10.22 -14.85
N PRO A 217 -21.05 10.74 -13.67
CA PRO A 217 -20.54 12.10 -13.53
C PRO A 217 -19.07 12.20 -14.00
N ASP A 218 -18.65 13.41 -14.34
CA ASP A 218 -17.22 13.73 -14.48
C ASP A 218 -16.51 13.63 -13.11
N TYR A 219 -15.21 13.34 -13.10
CA TYR A 219 -14.45 13.23 -11.85
C TYR A 219 -14.49 14.50 -10.99
N TYR A 220 -14.50 15.67 -11.62
CA TYR A 220 -14.55 16.97 -10.93
C TYR A 220 -15.99 17.45 -10.69
N SER A 221 -16.99 16.66 -11.05
CA SER A 221 -18.39 17.00 -10.81
C SER A 221 -18.72 17.01 -9.32
N PRO A 222 -19.49 17.99 -8.82
CA PRO A 222 -20.04 17.95 -7.47
C PRO A 222 -21.04 16.79 -7.27
N ASP A 223 -21.58 16.23 -8.35
CA ASP A 223 -22.55 15.12 -8.30
C ASP A 223 -21.88 13.75 -8.12
N ARG A 224 -20.54 13.71 -8.13
CA ARG A 224 -19.75 12.49 -7.96
C ARG A 224 -20.14 11.75 -6.69
N ARG A 225 -20.42 10.44 -6.83
CA ARG A 225 -20.72 9.58 -5.69
C ARG A 225 -19.42 9.08 -5.06
N CYS A 226 -19.35 9.17 -3.75
CA CYS A 226 -18.19 8.79 -2.95
C CYS A 226 -18.59 7.71 -1.95
N PHE A 227 -17.62 6.91 -1.52
CA PHE A 227 -17.83 6.05 -0.36
C PHE A 227 -18.00 6.86 0.91
N HIS A 228 -18.96 6.44 1.73
CA HIS A 228 -19.11 6.91 3.09
C HIS A 228 -19.11 5.74 4.06
N ILE A 229 -18.64 5.99 5.29
CA ILE A 229 -18.69 5.01 6.37
C ILE A 229 -20.10 4.97 6.94
N PHE A 230 -20.64 3.78 7.09
CA PHE A 230 -21.89 3.49 7.77
C PHE A 230 -21.65 2.61 8.98
N ALA A 231 -22.56 2.70 9.95
CA ALA A 231 -22.63 1.80 11.09
C ALA A 231 -24.05 1.26 11.26
N MET A 232 -24.18 0.04 11.75
CA MET A 232 -25.45 -0.56 12.16
C MET A 232 -25.23 -1.57 13.27
N ASP A 233 -26.31 -1.95 13.95
CA ASP A 233 -26.26 -3.00 14.97
C ASP A 233 -26.11 -4.39 14.33
N ALA A 234 -25.61 -5.35 15.11
CA ALA A 234 -25.39 -6.73 14.68
C ALA A 234 -26.64 -7.46 14.17
N ASP A 235 -27.83 -7.03 14.60
CA ASP A 235 -29.12 -7.54 14.12
C ASP A 235 -29.63 -6.81 12.86
N GLY A 236 -28.96 -5.74 12.45
CA GLY A 236 -29.34 -4.82 11.38
C GLY A 236 -30.11 -3.57 11.86
N GLY A 237 -30.37 -3.39 13.15
CA GLY A 237 -30.93 -2.17 13.71
C GLY A 237 -30.04 -0.94 13.51
N ASN A 238 -30.58 0.25 13.79
CA ASN A 238 -29.82 1.51 13.92
C ASN A 238 -28.78 1.82 12.81
N LEU A 239 -29.15 1.50 11.55
CA LEU A 239 -28.37 1.86 10.37
C LEU A 239 -28.23 3.38 10.26
N ARG A 240 -27.00 3.87 10.22
CA ARG A 240 -26.67 5.30 10.16
C ARG A 240 -25.40 5.54 9.34
N GLN A 241 -25.38 6.67 8.65
CA GLN A 241 -24.20 7.18 7.94
C GLN A 241 -23.34 8.00 8.92
N LEU A 242 -22.04 7.74 8.96
CA LEU A 242 -21.08 8.41 9.86
C LEU A 242 -20.29 9.52 9.16
N THR A 243 -20.07 9.41 7.85
CA THR A 243 -19.33 10.43 7.09
C THR A 243 -20.12 10.97 5.91
N THR A 244 -19.86 12.22 5.53
CA THR A 244 -20.53 12.93 4.42
C THR A 244 -19.52 13.81 3.67
N GLY A 245 -19.90 14.30 2.50
CA GLY A 245 -19.10 15.26 1.72
C GLY A 245 -18.48 14.66 0.45
N PRO A 246 -17.54 15.36 -0.21
CA PRO A 246 -17.04 15.00 -1.54
C PRO A 246 -15.87 14.01 -1.52
N ASN A 247 -15.61 13.36 -0.38
CA ASN A 247 -14.44 12.50 -0.17
C ASN A 247 -14.86 11.04 -0.05
N ASP A 248 -14.05 10.16 -0.62
CA ASP A 248 -14.18 8.73 -0.42
C ASP A 248 -13.64 8.36 0.96
N ASP A 249 -14.50 7.79 1.79
CA ASP A 249 -14.18 7.26 3.12
C ASP A 249 -14.51 5.76 3.16
N PHE A 250 -13.50 4.93 3.42
CA PHE A 250 -13.64 3.46 3.41
C PHE A 250 -12.70 2.79 4.42
N ASP A 251 -12.72 1.45 4.49
CA ASP A 251 -11.84 0.67 5.36
C ASP A 251 -11.97 1.03 6.86
N PRO A 252 -13.19 0.97 7.44
CA PRO A 252 -13.39 1.30 8.84
C PRO A 252 -12.65 0.34 9.77
N CYS A 253 -11.98 0.88 10.78
CA CYS A 253 -11.17 0.17 11.75
C CYS A 253 -11.54 0.63 13.18
N PRO A 254 -12.36 -0.14 13.91
CA PRO A 254 -12.71 0.18 15.30
C PRO A 254 -11.48 0.22 16.19
N LEU A 255 -11.37 1.29 16.99
CA LEU A 255 -10.25 1.54 17.90
C LEU A 255 -10.57 1.11 19.34
N PRO A 256 -9.55 0.81 20.17
CA PRO A 256 -9.76 0.43 21.58
C PRO A 256 -10.49 1.47 22.44
N ASP A 257 -10.40 2.75 22.08
CA ASP A 257 -11.06 3.85 22.78
C ASP A 257 -12.51 4.11 22.30
N GLY A 258 -13.02 3.27 21.40
CA GLY A 258 -14.35 3.38 20.81
C GLY A 258 -14.42 4.27 19.57
N GLY A 259 -13.34 4.96 19.20
CA GLY A 259 -13.24 5.68 17.93
C GLY A 259 -13.16 4.76 16.72
N VAL A 260 -13.08 5.35 15.53
CA VAL A 260 -12.93 4.62 14.26
C VAL A 260 -11.81 5.28 13.45
N ALA A 261 -10.76 4.51 13.13
CA ALA A 261 -9.81 4.86 12.08
C ALA A 261 -10.32 4.39 10.72
N PHE A 262 -9.94 5.06 9.64
CA PHE A 262 -10.42 4.74 8.29
C PHE A 262 -9.52 5.40 7.22
N MET A 263 -9.66 4.99 5.96
CA MET A 263 -8.97 5.61 4.83
C MET A 263 -9.84 6.71 4.21
N SER A 264 -9.22 7.85 3.87
CA SER A 264 -9.95 8.99 3.32
C SER A 264 -9.15 9.78 2.29
N THR A 265 -9.82 10.25 1.23
CA THR A 265 -9.25 11.18 0.25
C THR A 265 -9.16 12.63 0.74
N ARG A 266 -9.62 12.93 1.96
CA ARG A 266 -9.65 14.30 2.54
C ARG A 266 -8.30 15.01 2.56
N ARG A 267 -7.20 14.27 2.69
CA ARG A 267 -5.84 14.83 2.65
C ARG A 267 -5.51 15.42 1.28
N GLY A 268 -6.15 14.93 0.21
CA GLY A 268 -6.00 15.46 -1.15
C GLY A 268 -4.66 15.13 -1.83
N GLY A 269 -4.59 15.49 -3.11
CA GLY A 269 -3.46 15.18 -3.99
C GLY A 269 -3.66 13.91 -4.80
N PHE A 270 -2.68 13.58 -5.63
CA PHE A 270 -2.70 12.42 -6.52
C PHE A 270 -1.36 11.67 -6.47
N GLY A 271 -1.41 10.36 -6.75
CA GLY A 271 -0.22 9.62 -7.12
C GLY A 271 0.41 10.16 -8.42
N ARG A 272 1.72 9.99 -8.57
CA ARG A 272 2.54 10.50 -9.67
C ARG A 272 2.69 9.55 -10.86
N CYS A 273 2.10 8.36 -10.81
CA CYS A 273 2.25 7.34 -11.85
C CYS A 273 0.97 7.03 -12.63
N HIS A 274 -0.09 7.83 -12.45
CA HIS A 274 -1.39 7.53 -13.05
C HIS A 274 -1.48 7.91 -14.54
N ASN A 275 -2.25 7.15 -15.31
CA ASN A 275 -2.58 7.38 -16.71
C ASN A 275 -3.67 8.47 -16.87
N PRO A 276 -3.80 9.09 -18.07
CA PRO A 276 -4.79 10.14 -18.32
C PRO A 276 -6.25 9.77 -17.97
N TRP A 277 -6.63 8.50 -18.10
CA TRP A 277 -8.00 8.04 -17.88
C TRP A 277 -8.31 7.65 -16.43
N GLU A 278 -7.33 7.67 -15.52
CA GLU A 278 -7.47 7.21 -14.12
C GLU A 278 -7.15 8.34 -13.11
N PRO A 279 -8.09 9.28 -12.87
CA PRO A 279 -7.90 10.35 -11.91
C PRO A 279 -7.96 9.83 -10.47
N LEU A 280 -6.92 9.14 -10.01
CA LEU A 280 -6.88 8.44 -8.71
C LEU A 280 -6.36 9.36 -7.58
N PRO A 281 -7.23 9.88 -6.69
CA PRO A 281 -6.78 10.71 -5.57
C PRO A 281 -5.99 9.89 -4.55
N ALA A 282 -5.11 10.58 -3.81
CA ALA A 282 -4.44 10.03 -2.66
C ALA A 282 -5.44 9.85 -1.49
N TYR A 283 -5.50 8.66 -0.89
CA TYR A 283 -6.23 8.40 0.35
C TYR A 283 -5.28 7.91 1.45
N THR A 284 -5.45 8.47 2.64
CA THR A 284 -4.54 8.27 3.78
C THR A 284 -5.31 7.97 5.06
N LEU A 285 -4.60 7.54 6.09
CA LEU A 285 -5.21 7.20 7.37
C LEU A 285 -5.80 8.43 8.08
N HIS A 286 -7.05 8.30 8.52
CA HIS A 286 -7.81 9.29 9.29
C HIS A 286 -8.47 8.61 10.50
N ARG A 287 -8.98 9.43 11.41
CA ARG A 287 -9.73 9.00 12.60
C ARG A 287 -10.94 9.90 12.82
N MET A 288 -11.99 9.32 13.40
CA MET A 288 -13.16 10.02 13.92
C MET A 288 -13.61 9.40 15.25
N ASP A 289 -14.51 10.08 15.94
CA ASP A 289 -15.20 9.54 17.11
C ASP A 289 -16.26 8.51 16.69
N ALA A 290 -16.77 7.72 17.65
CA ALA A 290 -17.83 6.72 17.42
C ALA A 290 -19.09 7.29 16.73
N SER A 291 -19.34 8.59 16.92
CA SER A 291 -20.49 9.32 16.35
C SER A 291 -20.29 9.75 14.90
N GLY A 292 -19.07 9.65 14.36
CA GLY A 292 -18.69 10.23 13.07
C GLY A 292 -18.16 11.68 13.16
N GLY A 293 -18.16 12.28 14.36
CA GLY A 293 -17.61 13.61 14.60
C GLY A 293 -16.08 13.65 14.68
N ASN A 294 -15.52 14.86 14.74
CA ASN A 294 -14.10 15.12 15.00
C ASN A 294 -13.13 14.38 14.06
N VAL A 295 -13.48 14.34 12.77
CA VAL A 295 -12.61 13.76 11.74
C VAL A 295 -11.27 14.50 11.71
N ARG A 296 -10.16 13.77 11.80
CA ARG A 296 -8.81 14.30 11.63
C ARG A 296 -7.88 13.36 10.88
N THR A 297 -6.88 13.94 10.22
CA THR A 297 -5.84 13.22 9.48
C THR A 297 -4.81 12.63 10.44
N LEU A 298 -4.55 11.32 10.30
CA LEU A 298 -3.49 10.63 11.04
C LEU A 298 -2.20 10.50 10.22
N SER A 299 -2.32 10.45 8.89
CA SER A 299 -1.17 10.32 7.99
C SER A 299 -1.11 11.44 6.97
N PHE A 300 0.05 12.09 6.88
CA PHE A 300 0.32 13.16 5.90
C PHE A 300 1.13 12.67 4.69
N HIS A 301 1.22 11.34 4.51
CA HIS A 301 1.87 10.75 3.35
C HIS A 301 1.24 11.27 2.05
N GLU A 302 2.02 11.30 0.98
CA GLU A 302 1.61 11.91 -0.29
C GLU A 302 0.85 10.94 -1.24
N THR A 303 0.92 9.65 -0.94
CA THR A 303 0.32 8.52 -1.69
C THR A 303 -0.60 7.67 -0.83
N ASN A 304 -1.23 6.70 -1.49
CA ASN A 304 -2.25 5.83 -0.93
C ASN A 304 -1.78 4.91 0.22
N GLU A 305 -2.69 4.71 1.16
CA GLU A 305 -2.60 3.78 2.29
C GLU A 305 -3.89 2.94 2.36
N TRP A 306 -3.84 1.72 2.91
CA TRP A 306 -5.01 0.82 2.99
C TRP A 306 -5.05 -0.05 4.23
N HIS A 307 -6.23 -0.66 4.44
CA HIS A 307 -6.46 -1.81 5.32
C HIS A 307 -5.94 -1.62 6.75
N PRO A 308 -6.36 -0.55 7.46
CA PRO A 308 -5.98 -0.37 8.85
C PRO A 308 -6.60 -1.46 9.74
N SER A 309 -5.81 -2.03 10.65
CA SER A 309 -6.26 -2.93 11.71
C SER A 309 -5.51 -2.68 13.01
N VAL A 310 -6.15 -2.96 14.15
CA VAL A 310 -5.53 -2.77 15.47
C VAL A 310 -4.74 -4.02 15.85
N LEU A 311 -3.47 -3.82 16.25
CA LEU A 311 -2.58 -4.84 16.77
C LEU A 311 -2.87 -5.18 18.23
N ALA A 312 -2.34 -6.30 18.70
CA ALA A 312 -2.49 -6.75 20.09
C ALA A 312 -1.96 -5.74 21.12
N ASP A 313 -1.03 -4.87 20.72
CA ASP A 313 -0.46 -3.81 21.56
C ASP A 313 -1.19 -2.46 21.45
N GLY A 314 -2.32 -2.40 20.75
CA GLY A 314 -3.12 -1.19 20.60
C GLY A 314 -2.67 -0.23 19.49
N ARG A 315 -1.55 -0.50 18.81
CA ARG A 315 -1.15 0.27 17.60
C ARG A 315 -2.01 -0.10 16.40
N ILE A 316 -2.07 0.77 15.40
CA ILE A 316 -2.70 0.50 14.11
C ILE A 316 -1.62 -0.01 13.15
N VAL A 317 -1.82 -1.17 12.54
CA VAL A 317 -1.09 -1.62 11.34
C VAL A 317 -1.90 -1.28 10.10
N TYR A 318 -1.23 -0.89 9.02
CA TYR A 318 -1.83 -0.57 7.73
C TYR A 318 -0.78 -0.81 6.63
N ILE A 319 -1.18 -0.77 5.37
CA ILE A 319 -0.19 -0.70 4.27
C ILE A 319 -0.04 0.72 3.75
N ARG A 320 1.16 1.05 3.33
CA ARG A 320 1.47 2.32 2.66
C ARG A 320 2.21 2.05 1.37
N TRP A 321 1.76 2.70 0.31
CA TRP A 321 2.48 2.77 -0.93
C TRP A 321 3.54 3.86 -0.87
N ASP A 322 4.80 3.50 -0.75
CA ASP A 322 5.90 4.44 -0.48
C ASP A 322 6.92 4.42 -1.62
N TYR A 323 6.73 5.31 -2.60
CA TYR A 323 7.63 5.44 -3.75
C TYR A 323 8.31 6.81 -3.88
N VAL A 324 8.70 7.40 -2.75
CA VAL A 324 9.61 8.55 -2.78
C VAL A 324 10.97 8.09 -3.31
N ASP A 325 11.39 8.66 -4.45
CA ASP A 325 12.64 8.34 -5.12
C ASP A 325 12.82 6.84 -5.39
N ARG A 326 11.77 6.08 -5.72
CA ARG A 326 11.84 4.62 -6.00
C ARG A 326 10.70 4.12 -6.89
N SER A 327 10.67 2.81 -7.16
CA SER A 327 9.65 2.18 -8.03
C SER A 327 8.22 2.38 -7.51
N ALA A 328 7.31 2.80 -8.39
CA ALA A 328 5.90 2.94 -8.05
C ALA A 328 5.15 1.61 -7.93
N ALA A 329 5.72 0.46 -8.29
CA ALA A 329 4.98 -0.81 -8.30
C ALA A 329 5.17 -1.70 -7.06
N ASN A 330 6.24 -1.51 -6.26
CA ASN A 330 6.71 -2.62 -5.41
C ASN A 330 6.66 -2.36 -3.91
N PHE A 331 6.58 -1.10 -3.48
CA PHE A 331 6.78 -0.75 -2.07
C PHE A 331 5.44 -0.44 -1.40
N HIS A 332 4.61 -1.47 -1.22
CA HIS A 332 3.37 -1.42 -0.47
C HIS A 332 3.50 -2.24 0.83
N GLY A 333 4.45 -1.84 1.66
CA GLY A 333 4.82 -2.55 2.89
C GLY A 333 3.85 -2.31 4.06
N LEU A 334 4.04 -3.09 5.12
CA LEU A 334 3.37 -2.93 6.40
C LEU A 334 3.97 -1.77 7.18
N TRP A 335 3.11 -0.88 7.67
CA TRP A 335 3.44 0.25 8.52
C TRP A 335 2.61 0.21 9.79
N ILE A 336 3.14 0.81 10.84
CA ILE A 336 2.45 0.93 12.13
C ILE A 336 2.44 2.38 12.59
N THR A 337 1.41 2.75 13.35
CA THR A 337 1.28 4.06 14.00
C THR A 337 0.48 3.94 15.29
N SER A 338 0.58 4.91 16.18
CA SER A 338 -0.36 5.00 17.31
C SER A 338 -1.78 5.35 16.82
N PRO A 339 -2.84 5.07 17.60
CA PRO A 339 -4.20 5.55 17.31
C PRO A 339 -4.32 7.07 17.13
N GLU A 340 -3.33 7.81 17.63
CA GLU A 340 -3.27 9.28 17.52
C GLU A 340 -2.51 9.78 16.27
N GLY A 341 -1.96 8.86 15.46
CA GLY A 341 -1.18 9.19 14.26
C GLY A 341 0.29 9.53 14.52
N THR A 342 0.74 9.43 15.78
CA THR A 342 2.13 9.66 16.17
C THR A 342 3.02 8.44 15.92
N ASN A 343 4.31 8.70 15.72
CA ASN A 343 5.36 7.70 15.50
C ASN A 343 5.08 6.66 14.39
N PRO A 344 4.70 7.07 13.16
CA PRO A 344 4.60 6.13 12.04
C PRO A 344 5.97 5.50 11.73
N SER A 345 6.01 4.19 11.57
CA SER A 345 7.23 3.44 11.22
C SER A 345 6.95 2.24 10.33
N VAL A 346 7.92 1.87 9.50
CA VAL A 346 7.87 0.62 8.73
C VAL A 346 7.94 -0.58 9.67
N LEU A 347 7.15 -1.61 9.37
CA LEU A 347 7.18 -2.90 10.06
C LEU A 347 7.81 -3.99 9.17
N PHE A 348 7.44 -4.11 7.90
CA PHE A 348 7.99 -5.10 6.95
C PHE A 348 7.65 -4.74 5.50
N GLY A 349 8.48 -5.13 4.54
CA GLY A 349 8.11 -5.14 3.11
C GLY A 349 8.31 -3.81 2.39
N ASN A 350 9.11 -2.90 2.93
CA ASN A 350 9.43 -1.61 2.29
C ASN A 350 10.82 -1.58 1.62
N TYR A 351 11.57 -2.69 1.74
CA TYR A 351 12.90 -2.91 1.16
C TYR A 351 12.95 -4.26 0.44
N THR A 352 11.87 -4.64 -0.26
CA THR A 352 11.84 -5.85 -1.10
C THR A 352 11.01 -5.60 -2.36
N MET A 353 11.33 -6.33 -3.42
CA MET A 353 10.51 -6.41 -4.64
C MET A 353 9.95 -7.83 -4.86
N ARG A 354 10.12 -8.74 -3.89
CA ARG A 354 9.61 -10.11 -3.97
C ARG A 354 8.12 -10.20 -3.61
N ILE A 355 7.62 -9.22 -2.87
CA ILE A 355 6.21 -9.00 -2.56
C ILE A 355 5.91 -7.55 -2.92
N ASN A 356 5.00 -7.31 -3.85
CA ASN A 356 4.67 -5.94 -4.26
C ASN A 356 3.75 -5.25 -3.24
N ALA A 357 2.85 -6.00 -2.60
CA ALA A 357 1.95 -5.46 -1.59
C ALA A 357 1.55 -6.44 -0.49
N CYS A 358 1.45 -5.93 0.73
CA CYS A 358 1.13 -6.68 1.94
C CYS A 358 -0.32 -6.45 2.43
N TYR A 359 -1.32 -6.68 1.58
CA TYR A 359 -2.72 -6.30 1.83
C TYR A 359 -3.35 -6.93 3.08
N GLN A 360 -4.38 -6.24 3.62
CA GLN A 360 -5.27 -6.76 4.66
C GLN A 360 -4.57 -7.32 5.91
N PRO A 361 -3.58 -6.61 6.48
CA PRO A 361 -2.89 -7.08 7.67
C PRO A 361 -3.84 -7.21 8.85
N ARG A 362 -3.72 -8.29 9.63
CA ARG A 362 -4.46 -8.51 10.88
C ARG A 362 -3.57 -9.15 11.95
N ALA A 363 -3.70 -8.68 13.18
CA ALA A 363 -3.14 -9.39 14.33
C ALA A 363 -3.78 -10.77 14.47
N ILE A 364 -2.95 -11.76 14.80
CA ILE A 364 -3.40 -13.12 15.11
C ILE A 364 -3.75 -13.19 16.61
N PRO A 365 -4.97 -13.60 16.99
CA PRO A 365 -5.36 -13.74 18.39
C PRO A 365 -4.40 -14.65 19.18
N GLY A 366 -4.05 -14.25 20.41
CA GLY A 366 -3.13 -15.02 21.25
C GLY A 366 -1.67 -15.03 20.79
N SER A 367 -1.33 -14.28 19.74
CA SER A 367 0.00 -14.23 19.14
C SER A 367 0.48 -12.79 18.94
N ARG A 368 1.80 -12.63 18.79
CA ARG A 368 2.44 -11.40 18.31
C ARG A 368 2.54 -11.31 16.79
N ARG A 369 2.22 -12.39 16.08
CA ARG A 369 2.30 -12.48 14.63
C ARG A 369 1.15 -11.73 13.96
N ILE A 370 1.39 -11.33 12.73
CA ILE A 370 0.44 -10.63 11.87
C ILE A 370 0.25 -11.49 10.62
N VAL A 371 -1.00 -11.72 10.20
CA VAL A 371 -1.30 -12.33 8.90
C VAL A 371 -1.62 -11.24 7.88
N PHE A 372 -1.21 -11.42 6.62
CA PHE A 372 -1.52 -10.53 5.51
C PHE A 372 -1.61 -11.31 4.19
N VAL A 373 -2.12 -10.66 3.13
CA VAL A 373 -2.18 -11.18 1.77
C VAL A 373 -1.03 -10.57 0.95
N ALA A 374 -0.08 -11.39 0.53
CA ALA A 374 0.96 -11.00 -0.41
C ALA A 374 0.37 -10.91 -1.82
N GLY A 375 0.16 -9.68 -2.32
CA GLY A 375 -0.54 -9.38 -3.57
C GLY A 375 0.28 -8.56 -4.57
N ALA A 376 -0.37 -8.25 -5.70
CA ALA A 376 0.18 -7.48 -6.82
C ALA A 376 -0.19 -5.99 -6.73
N HIS A 377 0.52 -5.17 -7.49
CA HIS A 377 0.16 -3.80 -7.81
C HIS A 377 -0.79 -3.76 -9.01
N HIS A 378 -0.50 -4.47 -10.10
CA HIS A 378 -1.32 -4.41 -11.32
C HIS A 378 -2.51 -5.40 -11.33
N ALA A 379 -3.11 -5.68 -10.18
CA ALA A 379 -4.31 -6.53 -10.07
C ALA A 379 -5.24 -6.09 -8.93
N ALA A 380 -6.46 -6.62 -8.89
CA ALA A 380 -7.35 -6.46 -7.74
C ALA A 380 -6.72 -7.07 -6.47
N VAL A 381 -7.25 -6.72 -5.29
CA VAL A 381 -6.70 -7.26 -4.04
C VAL A 381 -6.90 -8.78 -3.98
N GLY A 382 -5.81 -9.49 -3.75
CA GLY A 382 -5.77 -10.95 -3.63
C GLY A 382 -4.37 -11.51 -3.84
N GLY A 383 -4.10 -12.70 -3.31
CA GLY A 383 -2.80 -13.35 -3.46
C GLY A 383 -2.55 -14.50 -2.49
N SER A 384 -1.30 -14.67 -2.07
CA SER A 384 -0.87 -15.71 -1.12
C SER A 384 -1.06 -15.24 0.33
N LEU A 385 -1.34 -16.16 1.25
CA LEU A 385 -1.50 -15.88 2.66
C LEU A 385 -0.14 -16.03 3.37
N VAL A 386 0.27 -15.00 4.11
CA VAL A 386 1.57 -14.94 4.76
C VAL A 386 1.40 -14.51 6.21
N ALA A 387 2.11 -15.17 7.13
CA ALA A 387 2.27 -14.70 8.50
C ALA A 387 3.65 -14.07 8.67
N VAL A 388 3.75 -12.92 9.34
CA VAL A 388 4.99 -12.27 9.74
C VAL A 388 5.11 -12.24 11.25
N ASP A 389 6.32 -12.49 11.76
CA ASP A 389 6.70 -12.29 13.15
C ASP A 389 7.48 -10.99 13.30
N PRO A 390 6.87 -9.90 13.82
CA PRO A 390 7.52 -8.61 13.95
C PRO A 390 8.83 -8.66 14.76
N ALA A 391 8.94 -9.60 15.71
CA ALA A 391 10.15 -9.74 16.52
C ALA A 391 11.35 -10.25 15.71
N ARG A 392 11.11 -10.91 14.57
CA ARG A 392 12.12 -11.49 13.68
C ARG A 392 12.41 -10.63 12.45
N VAL A 393 11.68 -9.54 12.21
CA VAL A 393 11.93 -8.69 11.04
C VAL A 393 13.32 -8.07 11.12
N ARG A 394 14.14 -8.36 10.11
CA ARG A 394 15.49 -7.82 9.94
C ARG A 394 15.69 -7.43 8.47
N LEU A 395 16.72 -6.63 8.24
CA LEU A 395 17.25 -6.41 6.90
C LEU A 395 18.50 -7.28 6.72
N ASP A 396 18.74 -7.77 5.52
CA ASP A 396 19.96 -8.49 5.17
C ASP A 396 21.17 -7.55 5.21
N GLY A 397 22.25 -7.97 5.88
CA GLY A 397 23.42 -7.13 6.15
C GLY A 397 24.17 -6.66 4.90
N GLN A 398 24.08 -7.39 3.78
CA GLN A 398 24.83 -7.08 2.56
C GLN A 398 24.01 -6.26 1.55
N SER A 399 22.77 -6.68 1.32
CA SER A 399 21.86 -6.06 0.35
C SER A 399 21.10 -4.87 0.95
N GLY A 400 20.77 -4.93 2.25
CA GLY A 400 19.85 -4.03 2.93
C GLY A 400 18.37 -4.30 2.66
N GLU A 401 18.05 -5.44 2.03
CA GLU A 401 16.67 -5.84 1.70
C GLU A 401 15.98 -6.52 2.89
N ASP A 402 14.65 -6.56 2.90
CA ASP A 402 13.88 -7.31 3.91
C ASP A 402 14.29 -8.79 3.91
N ASP A 403 14.60 -9.32 5.10
CA ASP A 403 14.84 -10.75 5.31
C ASP A 403 13.52 -11.51 5.44
N PHE A 404 13.40 -12.62 4.72
CA PHE A 404 12.19 -13.44 4.64
C PHE A 404 12.15 -14.50 5.74
N ASP A 405 13.19 -14.63 6.58
CA ASP A 405 13.18 -15.47 7.78
C ASP A 405 12.10 -15.03 8.80
N ALA A 406 11.63 -13.78 8.71
CA ALA A 406 10.56 -13.25 9.55
C ALA A 406 9.16 -13.71 9.11
N ILE A 407 9.03 -14.29 7.91
CA ILE A 407 7.74 -14.67 7.34
C ILE A 407 7.58 -16.18 7.18
N GLU A 408 6.34 -16.62 7.21
CA GLU A 408 5.89 -17.97 6.90
C GLU A 408 4.83 -17.88 5.80
N VAL A 409 5.05 -18.55 4.67
CA VAL A 409 4.08 -18.60 3.57
C VAL A 409 3.09 -19.73 3.86
N LEU A 410 1.87 -19.38 4.26
CA LEU A 410 0.84 -20.33 4.66
C LEU A 410 0.21 -21.04 3.46
N THR A 411 0.22 -20.40 2.30
CA THR A 411 -0.31 -20.95 1.04
C THR A 411 0.75 -20.93 -0.06
N PRO A 412 1.80 -21.76 0.05
CA PRO A 412 2.94 -21.77 -0.87
C PRO A 412 2.57 -22.21 -2.30
N GLU A 413 1.40 -22.82 -2.49
CA GLU A 413 0.87 -23.19 -3.80
C GLU A 413 0.32 -21.98 -4.57
N VAL A 414 0.14 -20.83 -3.93
CA VAL A 414 -0.14 -19.53 -4.57
C VAL A 414 1.15 -18.74 -4.63
N CYS A 415 1.65 -18.47 -5.84
CA CYS A 415 2.82 -17.61 -6.01
C CYS A 415 2.52 -16.18 -5.54
N PHE A 416 3.56 -15.44 -5.15
CA PHE A 416 3.42 -13.99 -4.96
C PHE A 416 3.07 -13.36 -6.31
N PRO A 417 1.93 -12.66 -6.44
CA PRO A 417 1.52 -12.12 -7.72
C PRO A 417 2.51 -11.04 -8.21
N GLU A 418 2.70 -10.96 -9.53
CA GLU A 418 3.51 -9.95 -10.25
C GLU A 418 5.05 -10.03 -10.05
N ALA A 419 5.55 -10.68 -9.00
CA ALA A 419 6.99 -10.88 -8.82
C ALA A 419 7.49 -12.17 -9.52
N PRO A 420 7.21 -13.39 -9.03
CA PRO A 420 7.56 -14.61 -9.77
C PRO A 420 6.62 -14.94 -10.94
N ALA A 421 5.31 -14.71 -10.79
CA ALA A 421 4.28 -15.09 -11.79
C ALA A 421 2.91 -14.49 -11.45
N TRP A 422 1.88 -14.84 -12.24
CA TRP A 422 0.47 -14.56 -11.93
C TRP A 422 -0.22 -15.84 -11.44
N PRO A 423 -0.96 -15.81 -10.32
CA PRO A 423 -1.57 -17.02 -9.79
C PRO A 423 -2.88 -17.38 -10.51
N SER A 424 -3.17 -18.68 -10.60
CA SER A 424 -4.41 -19.21 -11.16
C SER A 424 -5.58 -19.30 -10.17
N SER A 425 -5.36 -18.87 -8.93
CA SER A 425 -6.28 -18.91 -7.79
C SER A 425 -5.76 -17.98 -6.72
N TYR A 426 -6.58 -17.45 -5.82
CA TYR A 426 -6.09 -16.50 -4.81
C TYR A 426 -6.93 -16.46 -3.54
N PHE A 427 -6.26 -16.05 -2.45
CA PHE A 427 -6.87 -15.76 -1.15
C PHE A 427 -7.13 -14.26 -0.99
N HIS A 428 -8.14 -13.94 -0.19
CA HIS A 428 -8.59 -12.58 0.10
C HIS A 428 -9.22 -12.52 1.50
N SER A 429 -9.18 -11.33 2.13
CA SER A 429 -9.82 -10.97 3.39
C SER A 429 -9.65 -12.02 4.50
N PRO A 430 -8.41 -12.36 4.90
CA PRO A 430 -8.19 -13.28 5.99
C PRO A 430 -8.75 -12.72 7.30
N TRP A 431 -9.26 -13.62 8.14
CA TRP A 431 -9.67 -13.37 9.51
C TRP A 431 -9.11 -14.49 10.40
N PRO A 432 -7.99 -14.24 11.11
CA PRO A 432 -7.34 -15.26 11.91
C PRO A 432 -8.17 -15.58 13.17
N LEU A 433 -8.34 -16.87 13.45
CA LEU A 433 -8.90 -17.38 14.71
C LEU A 433 -7.78 -17.74 15.69
N SER A 434 -6.63 -18.19 15.17
CA SER A 434 -5.37 -18.43 15.88
C SER A 434 -4.20 -18.47 14.86
N GLU A 435 -3.01 -18.90 15.27
CA GLU A 435 -1.90 -19.16 14.32
C GLU A 435 -2.15 -20.35 13.39
N ASP A 436 -3.12 -21.20 13.72
CA ASP A 436 -3.37 -22.44 12.97
C ASP A 436 -4.66 -22.39 12.15
N TYR A 437 -5.59 -21.50 12.50
CA TYR A 437 -6.96 -21.49 11.99
C TYR A 437 -7.39 -20.12 11.48
N TYR A 438 -8.00 -20.10 10.30
CA TYR A 438 -8.36 -18.88 9.58
C TYR A 438 -9.74 -19.02 8.93
N LEU A 439 -10.46 -17.90 8.86
CA LEU A 439 -11.52 -17.70 7.87
C LEU A 439 -10.94 -16.90 6.72
N VAL A 440 -11.25 -17.29 5.48
CA VAL A 440 -10.72 -16.64 4.28
C VAL A 440 -11.80 -16.53 3.22
N SER A 441 -11.61 -15.61 2.31
CA SER A 441 -12.28 -15.62 1.01
C SER A 441 -11.35 -16.19 -0.04
N PHE A 442 -11.86 -17.04 -0.92
CA PHE A 442 -11.03 -17.76 -1.87
C PHE A 442 -11.71 -17.95 -3.23
N SER A 443 -10.92 -17.85 -4.31
CA SER A 443 -11.36 -18.15 -5.68
C SER A 443 -10.45 -19.20 -6.32
N PHE A 444 -11.07 -20.15 -7.02
CA PHE A 444 -10.39 -21.12 -7.87
C PHE A 444 -9.96 -20.53 -9.22
N ASP A 445 -10.46 -19.35 -9.55
CA ASP A 445 -10.17 -18.68 -10.81
C ASP A 445 -8.99 -17.70 -10.64
N PRO A 446 -8.31 -17.34 -11.75
CA PRO A 446 -7.15 -16.45 -11.71
C PRO A 446 -7.43 -15.10 -11.04
N LEU A 447 -6.39 -14.53 -10.42
CA LEU A 447 -6.48 -13.18 -9.85
C LEU A 447 -6.89 -12.17 -10.95
N PRO A 448 -7.95 -11.37 -10.75
CA PRO A 448 -8.44 -10.49 -11.79
C PRO A 448 -7.64 -9.19 -11.81
N GLY A 449 -7.42 -8.62 -13.00
CA GLY A 449 -6.72 -7.36 -13.15
C GLY A 449 -6.02 -7.13 -14.49
N MET A 450 -5.46 -5.93 -14.64
CA MET A 450 -4.80 -5.49 -15.87
C MET A 450 -3.50 -6.26 -16.18
N GLY A 451 -2.69 -6.54 -15.15
CA GLY A 451 -1.46 -7.32 -15.24
C GLY A 451 -1.70 -8.76 -15.72
N PRO A 452 -2.56 -9.56 -15.04
CA PRO A 452 -2.89 -10.92 -15.47
C PRO A 452 -3.81 -10.96 -16.71
N ARG A 453 -4.32 -9.82 -17.19
CA ARG A 453 -5.25 -9.68 -18.32
C ARG A 453 -6.58 -10.39 -18.13
N VAL A 454 -7.05 -10.46 -16.89
CA VAL A 454 -8.32 -11.04 -16.50
C VAL A 454 -9.28 -9.88 -16.23
N LYS A 455 -10.24 -9.67 -17.13
CA LYS A 455 -11.07 -8.45 -17.16
C LYS A 455 -12.33 -8.53 -16.31
N GLU A 456 -12.79 -9.73 -16.03
CA GLU A 456 -14.00 -9.98 -15.24
C GLU A 456 -13.63 -10.25 -13.79
N ASP A 457 -14.55 -9.95 -12.87
CA ASP A 457 -14.39 -10.32 -11.47
C ASP A 457 -14.44 -11.84 -11.35
N THR A 458 -13.46 -12.42 -10.66
CA THR A 458 -13.41 -13.84 -10.36
C THR A 458 -13.95 -14.08 -8.96
N GLU A 459 -15.09 -14.76 -8.86
CA GLU A 459 -15.90 -14.78 -7.64
C GLU A 459 -15.22 -15.51 -6.48
N THR A 460 -15.29 -14.93 -5.29
CA THR A 460 -14.82 -15.57 -4.05
C THR A 460 -15.95 -16.24 -3.26
N GLY A 461 -15.66 -17.40 -2.68
CA GLY A 461 -16.47 -18.01 -1.60
C GLY A 461 -15.83 -17.80 -0.23
N LEU A 462 -16.56 -18.10 0.84
CA LEU A 462 -16.08 -18.11 2.24
C LEU A 462 -15.63 -19.51 2.62
N TYR A 463 -14.46 -19.62 3.23
CA TYR A 463 -13.84 -20.87 3.61
C TYR A 463 -13.28 -20.83 5.02
N TYR A 464 -13.35 -21.97 5.70
CA TYR A 464 -12.43 -22.31 6.76
C TYR A 464 -11.12 -22.78 6.11
N PHE A 465 -9.99 -22.37 6.68
CA PHE A 465 -8.65 -22.79 6.27
C PHE A 465 -7.79 -23.04 7.51
N ASP A 466 -6.99 -24.10 7.51
CA ASP A 466 -5.97 -24.33 8.53
C ASP A 466 -4.60 -24.60 7.93
N ARG A 467 -3.56 -24.37 8.76
CA ARG A 467 -2.17 -24.56 8.33
C ARG A 467 -1.78 -26.01 8.05
N PHE A 468 -2.64 -26.97 8.39
CA PHE A 468 -2.42 -28.39 8.15
C PHE A 468 -2.82 -28.80 6.73
N GLY A 469 -3.40 -27.87 5.96
CA GLY A 469 -3.79 -28.08 4.57
C GLY A 469 -5.28 -28.35 4.37
N ASN A 470 -6.11 -28.29 5.42
CA ASN A 470 -7.56 -28.46 5.25
C ASN A 470 -8.19 -27.12 4.84
N MET A 471 -9.11 -27.19 3.87
CA MET A 471 -9.90 -26.04 3.42
C MET A 471 -11.33 -26.49 3.17
N GLU A 472 -12.29 -25.86 3.86
CA GLU A 472 -13.68 -26.29 3.85
C GLU A 472 -14.62 -25.14 3.48
N LEU A 473 -15.45 -25.37 2.46
CA LEU A 473 -16.44 -24.40 1.99
C LEU A 473 -17.47 -24.12 3.09
N LEU A 474 -17.62 -22.84 3.44
CA LEU A 474 -18.65 -22.38 4.37
C LEU A 474 -19.84 -21.80 3.62
N TYR A 475 -19.59 -21.02 2.57
CA TYR A 475 -20.63 -20.38 1.77
C TYR A 475 -20.08 -19.88 0.42
N ARG A 476 -20.86 -20.05 -0.65
CA ARG A 476 -20.58 -19.45 -1.96
C ARG A 476 -21.91 -19.22 -2.67
N GLU A 477 -21.99 -18.13 -3.43
CA GLU A 477 -23.11 -17.82 -4.30
C GLU A 477 -22.57 -17.46 -5.67
N LYS A 478 -23.16 -18.03 -6.73
CA LYS A 478 -22.78 -17.73 -8.11
C LYS A 478 -23.25 -16.32 -8.49
N GLY A 479 -22.43 -15.56 -9.20
CA GLY A 479 -22.75 -14.22 -9.70
C GLY A 479 -22.29 -13.07 -8.80
N ILE A 480 -21.72 -13.36 -7.63
CA ILE A 480 -21.28 -12.35 -6.66
C ILE A 480 -20.21 -12.87 -5.70
N SER A 481 -19.18 -12.07 -5.45
CA SER A 481 -18.14 -12.41 -4.48
C SER A 481 -18.64 -12.29 -3.05
N SER A 482 -18.31 -13.29 -2.22
CA SER A 482 -18.48 -13.27 -0.76
C SER A 482 -17.13 -13.01 -0.09
N MET A 483 -17.04 -11.92 0.66
CA MET A 483 -15.79 -11.33 1.17
C MET A 483 -15.90 -10.92 2.64
N TYR A 484 -14.75 -10.76 3.30
CA TYR A 484 -14.65 -10.31 4.70
C TYR A 484 -15.44 -11.19 5.69
N PRO A 485 -15.16 -12.50 5.77
CA PRO A 485 -15.76 -13.34 6.80
C PRO A 485 -15.26 -12.92 8.19
N ILE A 486 -16.16 -12.45 9.04
CA ILE A 486 -15.86 -12.04 10.41
C ILE A 486 -16.74 -12.83 11.35
N LEU A 487 -16.13 -13.45 12.37
CA LEU A 487 -16.88 -14.14 13.43
C LEU A 487 -17.75 -13.13 14.18
N LEU A 488 -19.07 -13.32 14.20
CA LEU A 488 -19.99 -12.44 14.92
C LEU A 488 -20.02 -12.82 16.40
N ALA A 489 -18.90 -12.56 17.08
CA ALA A 489 -18.69 -12.85 18.49
C ALA A 489 -17.77 -11.79 19.13
N PRO A 490 -17.97 -11.45 20.42
CA PRO A 490 -17.08 -10.54 21.12
C PRO A 490 -15.64 -11.05 21.11
N ARG A 491 -14.69 -10.12 21.04
CA ARG A 491 -13.25 -10.38 21.06
C ARG A 491 -12.55 -9.46 22.06
N PRO A 492 -11.39 -9.85 22.60
CA PRO A 492 -10.63 -9.00 23.51
C PRO A 492 -10.33 -7.62 22.90
N VAL A 493 -10.51 -6.57 23.70
CA VAL A 493 -10.13 -5.20 23.33
C VAL A 493 -8.62 -5.03 23.61
N PRO A 494 -7.80 -4.66 22.62
CA PRO A 494 -6.40 -4.29 22.86
C PRO A 494 -6.28 -3.10 23.82
N PRO A 495 -5.10 -2.84 24.41
CA PRO A 495 -4.91 -1.67 25.27
C PRO A 495 -5.16 -0.36 24.51
N ALA A 496 -5.87 0.58 25.13
CA ALA A 496 -5.92 1.96 24.65
C ALA A 496 -4.62 2.67 25.00
N LEU A 497 -3.92 3.21 23.99
CA LEU A 497 -2.65 3.90 24.18
C LEU A 497 -2.88 5.35 24.64
N PRO A 498 -2.14 5.86 25.63
CA PRO A 498 -2.28 7.24 26.09
C PRO A 498 -1.75 8.23 25.04
N GLY A 499 -2.38 9.40 24.95
CA GLY A 499 -1.90 10.51 24.12
C GLY A 499 -0.60 11.11 24.66
N THR A 500 0.31 11.46 23.75
CA THR A 500 1.64 12.02 24.06
C THR A 500 1.85 13.43 23.52
N LEU A 501 0.81 14.03 22.93
CA LEU A 501 0.87 15.35 22.30
C LEU A 501 0.96 16.47 23.33
N ASP A 502 1.92 17.38 23.15
CA ASP A 502 2.09 18.58 23.96
C ASP A 502 1.44 19.80 23.26
N PRO A 503 0.31 20.32 23.77
CA PRO A 503 -0.36 21.46 23.15
C PRO A 503 0.49 22.73 23.13
N LYS A 504 1.58 22.81 23.92
CA LYS A 504 2.48 23.96 23.93
C LYS A 504 3.31 24.10 22.66
N LEU A 505 3.42 23.05 21.83
CA LEU A 505 4.11 23.15 20.54
C LEU A 505 3.20 23.68 19.42
N ALA A 506 1.90 23.87 19.69
CA ALA A 506 0.93 24.34 18.70
C ALA A 506 1.03 23.52 17.39
N ASP A 507 1.24 24.19 16.25
CA ASP A 507 1.32 23.57 14.91
C ASP A 507 2.70 22.99 14.58
N ASP A 508 3.62 22.96 15.53
CA ASP A 508 4.95 22.39 15.38
C ASP A 508 5.08 21.04 16.10
N GLY A 509 6.15 20.32 15.75
CA GLY A 509 6.63 19.17 16.49
C GLY A 509 8.15 19.20 16.62
N GLU A 510 8.70 18.28 17.41
CA GLU A 510 10.15 18.22 17.67
C GLU A 510 10.71 16.83 17.37
N PHE A 511 11.91 16.81 16.78
CA PHE A 511 12.69 15.60 16.54
C PHE A 511 13.93 15.56 17.42
N VAL A 512 14.21 14.39 18.00
CA VAL A 512 15.46 14.09 18.70
C VAL A 512 16.13 12.89 18.01
N LEU A 513 17.36 13.07 17.53
CA LEU A 513 18.23 12.01 17.05
C LEU A 513 19.32 11.76 18.09
N SER A 514 19.45 10.51 18.55
CA SER A 514 20.44 10.19 19.58
C SER A 514 21.87 10.18 19.03
N ASP A 515 22.11 9.50 17.90
CA ASP A 515 23.43 9.38 17.29
C ASP A 515 23.30 9.03 15.80
N VAL A 516 23.58 9.99 14.92
CA VAL A 516 23.53 9.83 13.46
C VAL A 516 24.42 8.70 12.94
N GLY A 517 25.50 8.36 13.67
CA GLY A 517 26.41 7.28 13.32
C GLY A 517 25.82 5.88 13.51
N ARG A 518 24.68 5.77 14.23
CA ARG A 518 23.92 4.52 14.33
C ARG A 518 23.13 4.33 13.04
N SER A 519 23.67 3.53 12.14
CA SER A 519 23.03 3.17 10.87
C SER A 519 23.16 1.67 10.63
N PHE A 520 22.18 1.08 9.94
CA PHE A 520 22.17 -0.34 9.59
C PHE A 520 23.42 -0.71 8.77
N GLN A 521 23.73 0.10 7.75
CA GLN A 521 25.01 0.04 7.07
C GLN A 521 25.94 1.12 7.65
N PRO A 522 27.20 0.80 7.99
CA PRO A 522 28.11 1.79 8.55
C PRO A 522 28.29 3.02 7.66
N LEU A 523 28.22 4.22 8.26
CA LEU A 523 28.57 5.45 7.56
C LEU A 523 30.10 5.49 7.30
N PRO A 524 30.57 6.07 6.18
CA PRO A 524 32.00 6.18 5.91
C PRO A 524 32.72 7.04 6.96
N ALA A 525 33.69 6.46 7.67
CA ALA A 525 34.41 7.16 8.74
C ALA A 525 35.14 8.44 8.28
N SER A 526 35.51 8.51 7.01
CA SER A 526 36.16 9.69 6.40
C SER A 526 35.18 10.84 6.09
N ARG A 527 33.88 10.68 6.35
CA ARG A 527 32.83 11.65 6.03
C ARG A 527 31.96 11.92 7.26
N PRO A 528 32.50 12.58 8.30
CA PRO A 528 31.74 12.88 9.51
C PRO A 528 30.55 13.78 9.20
N ILE A 529 29.40 13.47 9.79
CA ILE A 529 28.17 14.24 9.59
C ILE A 529 28.22 15.52 10.41
N ARG A 530 27.86 16.64 9.80
CA ARG A 530 27.88 17.98 10.42
C ARG A 530 26.49 18.61 10.52
N GLU A 531 25.60 18.27 9.60
CA GLU A 531 24.26 18.81 9.55
C GLU A 531 23.27 17.79 8.99
N LEU A 532 21.99 17.97 9.33
CA LEU A 532 20.88 17.32 8.64
C LEU A 532 20.21 18.35 7.73
N ARG A 533 19.93 17.97 6.48
CA ARG A 533 18.98 18.69 5.63
C ARG A 533 17.58 18.20 5.91
N VAL A 534 16.65 19.13 6.09
CA VAL A 534 15.23 18.88 6.30
C VAL A 534 14.49 19.27 5.03
N PHE A 535 13.95 18.28 4.33
CA PHE A 535 13.14 18.48 3.14
C PHE A 535 11.67 18.26 3.45
N GLN A 536 10.81 18.90 2.68
CA GLN A 536 9.39 18.56 2.56
C GLN A 536 9.12 18.04 1.15
N VAL A 537 8.43 16.91 1.05
CA VAL A 537 7.86 16.41 -0.21
C VAL A 537 6.52 17.11 -0.46
N LEU A 538 6.31 17.61 -1.67
CA LEU A 538 5.09 18.33 -2.02
C LEU A 538 4.15 17.37 -2.77
N PRO A 539 2.87 17.30 -2.39
CA PRO A 539 1.93 16.43 -3.08
C PRO A 539 1.65 16.92 -4.49
N LYS A 540 1.31 15.98 -5.38
CA LYS A 540 0.86 16.32 -6.73
C LYS A 540 -0.55 16.87 -6.66
N THR A 541 -0.70 18.16 -6.95
CA THR A 541 -1.97 18.87 -7.12
C THR A 541 -2.11 19.29 -8.58
N GLU A 542 -3.30 19.69 -9.03
CA GLU A 542 -3.67 20.05 -10.42
C GLU A 542 -3.91 18.92 -11.41
N THR A 543 -3.13 17.84 -11.37
CA THR A 543 -3.30 16.72 -12.32
C THR A 543 -2.86 15.40 -11.72
N HIS A 544 -3.52 14.32 -12.12
CA HIS A 544 -3.14 12.95 -11.77
C HIS A 544 -2.11 12.35 -12.74
N VAL A 545 -1.93 12.95 -13.92
CA VAL A 545 -1.22 12.30 -15.02
C VAL A 545 0.28 12.25 -14.77
N ALA A 546 0.87 11.08 -14.94
CA ALA A 546 2.29 10.84 -14.77
C ALA A 546 3.12 11.77 -15.67
N ASN A 547 4.14 12.40 -15.09
CA ASN A 547 5.04 13.34 -15.77
C ASN A 547 4.36 14.50 -16.49
N GLN A 548 3.11 14.83 -16.16
CA GLN A 548 2.43 16.00 -16.67
C GLN A 548 2.03 16.88 -15.49
N PRO A 549 2.55 18.11 -15.39
CA PRO A 549 3.76 18.56 -16.08
C PRO A 549 5.00 17.77 -15.61
N ARG A 550 6.05 17.76 -16.44
CA ARG A 550 7.31 17.09 -16.10
C ARG A 550 8.17 18.02 -15.26
N ILE A 551 8.66 17.55 -14.10
CA ILE A 551 9.41 18.39 -13.17
C ILE A 551 10.94 18.19 -13.21
N GLY A 552 11.42 17.10 -13.81
CA GLY A 552 12.84 16.79 -13.86
C GLY A 552 13.17 15.59 -14.74
N TYR A 553 14.36 15.00 -14.55
CA TYR A 553 14.79 13.83 -15.31
C TYR A 553 14.03 12.57 -14.91
N ALA A 554 13.84 12.34 -13.61
CA ALA A 554 13.24 11.11 -13.12
C ALA A 554 11.79 10.95 -13.58
N ASN A 555 11.41 9.71 -13.85
CA ASN A 555 10.03 9.33 -14.07
C ASN A 555 9.24 9.40 -12.75
N ALA A 556 8.04 10.00 -12.78
CA ALA A 556 7.18 10.18 -11.59
C ALA A 556 7.88 10.88 -10.42
N GLU A 557 8.73 11.86 -10.73
CA GLU A 557 9.53 12.65 -9.77
C GLU A 557 8.66 13.36 -8.72
N SER A 558 9.19 13.44 -7.49
CA SER A 558 8.57 14.12 -6.35
C SER A 558 8.99 15.60 -6.30
N ALA A 559 8.02 16.50 -6.41
CA ALA A 559 8.25 17.91 -6.11
C ALA A 559 8.64 18.03 -4.63
N ARG A 560 9.61 18.91 -4.34
CA ARG A 560 10.16 19.03 -3.00
C ARG A 560 10.64 20.44 -2.73
N MET A 561 10.83 20.75 -1.46
CA MET A 561 11.53 21.95 -1.01
C MET A 561 12.46 21.65 0.15
N LEU A 562 13.59 22.34 0.20
CA LEU A 562 14.47 22.31 1.36
C LEU A 562 13.92 23.30 2.39
N LEU A 563 13.39 22.79 3.50
CA LEU A 563 13.14 23.65 4.64
C LEU A 563 14.48 24.21 5.12
N GLY A 564 15.53 23.43 5.23
CA GLY A 564 16.84 23.99 5.56
C GLY A 564 17.74 23.00 6.24
N THR A 565 18.68 23.49 7.04
CA THR A 565 19.58 22.64 7.79
C THR A 565 19.48 22.84 9.29
N VAL A 566 19.81 21.79 10.02
CA VAL A 566 19.94 21.77 11.48
C VAL A 566 21.28 21.13 11.84
N PRO A 567 21.97 21.61 12.89
CA PRO A 567 23.28 21.11 13.26
C PRO A 567 23.20 19.70 13.84
N VAL A 568 24.26 18.92 13.59
CA VAL A 568 24.55 17.67 14.28
C VAL A 568 25.72 17.92 15.23
N GLU A 569 25.54 17.56 16.49
CA GLU A 569 26.55 17.74 17.53
C GLU A 569 27.74 16.77 17.33
N ALA A 570 28.86 17.05 18.00
CA ALA A 570 30.07 16.23 17.89
C ALA A 570 29.88 14.77 18.33
N ASP A 571 28.87 14.49 19.17
CA ASP A 571 28.52 13.15 19.62
C ASP A 571 27.55 12.42 18.66
N GLY A 572 27.18 13.05 17.54
CA GLY A 572 26.26 12.54 16.54
C GLY A 572 24.79 12.92 16.77
N SER A 573 24.46 13.58 17.89
CA SER A 573 23.08 13.90 18.25
C SER A 573 22.52 15.13 17.53
N ALA A 574 21.21 15.20 17.38
CA ALA A 574 20.51 16.40 16.89
C ALA A 574 19.16 16.58 17.61
N TYR A 575 18.78 17.83 17.88
CA TYR A 575 17.49 18.18 18.48
C TYR A 575 16.96 19.45 17.81
N PHE A 576 15.80 19.36 17.17
CA PHE A 576 15.29 20.44 16.33
C PHE A 576 13.77 20.46 16.21
N ARG A 577 13.22 21.63 15.89
CA ARG A 577 11.79 21.88 15.69
C ARG A 577 11.45 21.95 14.21
N VAL A 578 10.29 21.41 13.84
CA VAL A 578 9.78 21.37 12.46
C VAL A 578 8.27 21.67 12.45
N PRO A 579 7.71 22.14 11.31
CA PRO A 579 6.26 22.23 11.15
C PRO A 579 5.63 20.83 11.18
N ALA A 580 4.54 20.68 11.95
CA ALA A 580 3.73 19.46 11.97
C ALA A 580 2.81 19.37 10.75
N GLY A 581 2.27 18.18 10.49
CA GLY A 581 1.37 17.94 9.36
C GLY A 581 2.05 18.02 7.99
N LYS A 582 3.38 17.95 7.93
CA LYS A 582 4.17 18.00 6.69
C LYS A 582 4.88 16.67 6.44
N PRO A 583 4.86 16.13 5.22
CA PRO A 583 5.68 14.97 4.85
C PRO A 583 7.14 15.39 4.65
N LEU A 584 7.97 15.07 5.63
CA LEU A 584 9.37 15.45 5.72
C LEU A 584 10.30 14.27 5.42
N TYR A 585 11.50 14.55 4.89
CA TYR A 585 12.59 13.57 4.89
C TYR A 585 13.93 14.24 5.19
N PHE A 586 14.91 13.43 5.60
CA PHE A 586 16.22 13.90 6.03
C PHE A 586 17.35 13.40 5.15
N GLN A 587 18.40 14.22 5.03
CA GLN A 587 19.72 13.79 4.56
C GLN A 587 20.76 14.09 5.62
N ALA A 588 21.61 13.11 5.94
CA ALA A 588 22.81 13.32 6.74
C ALA A 588 23.93 13.83 5.82
N VAL A 589 24.54 14.97 6.16
CA VAL A 589 25.46 15.71 5.28
C VAL A 589 26.82 15.89 5.95
N ASP A 590 27.88 15.66 5.17
CA ASP A 590 29.26 15.84 5.64
C ASP A 590 29.74 17.30 5.58
N GLU A 591 30.97 17.53 6.03
CA GLU A 591 31.60 18.86 6.01
C GLU A 591 31.80 19.45 4.61
N SER A 592 31.85 18.61 3.56
CA SER A 592 31.95 19.07 2.17
C SER A 592 30.60 19.54 1.60
N GLY A 593 29.51 19.32 2.36
CA GLY A 593 28.15 19.61 1.94
C GLY A 593 27.59 18.57 0.96
N ARG A 594 28.04 17.32 1.03
CA ARG A 594 27.45 16.20 0.29
C ARG A 594 26.65 15.31 1.22
N ALA A 595 25.51 14.81 0.73
CA ALA A 595 24.77 13.77 1.42
C ALA A 595 25.65 12.52 1.57
N VAL A 596 25.57 11.91 2.75
CA VAL A 596 26.17 10.61 3.06
C VAL A 596 25.06 9.56 3.11
N GLN A 597 23.89 9.90 3.63
CA GLN A 597 22.74 9.01 3.68
C GLN A 597 21.47 9.81 3.46
N THR A 598 20.54 9.25 2.69
CA THR A 598 19.29 9.90 2.29
C THR A 598 18.12 8.99 2.63
N MET A 599 17.12 9.54 3.32
CA MET A 599 15.83 8.88 3.45
C MET A 599 15.11 8.86 2.09
N ARG A 600 14.65 7.68 1.66
CA ARG A 600 13.79 7.52 0.46
C ARG A 600 12.32 7.34 0.81
N SER A 601 11.90 7.80 1.97
CA SER A 601 10.53 7.76 2.52
C SER A 601 10.24 9.11 3.18
N VAL A 602 9.02 9.33 3.65
CA VAL A 602 8.69 10.48 4.49
C VAL A 602 8.29 10.09 5.90
N VAL A 603 8.61 11.00 6.81
CA VAL A 603 8.14 11.06 8.18
C VAL A 603 7.30 12.32 8.36
N TYR A 604 6.39 12.33 9.31
CA TYR A 604 5.63 13.51 9.68
C TYR A 604 5.37 13.47 11.19
N LEU A 605 4.97 14.62 11.73
CA LEU A 605 4.57 14.78 13.12
C LEU A 605 3.12 15.24 13.18
N GLN A 606 2.40 14.76 14.19
CA GLN A 606 1.18 15.40 14.64
C GLN A 606 1.52 16.72 15.36
N PRO A 607 0.63 17.73 15.34
CA PRO A 607 0.80 18.94 16.16
C PRO A 607 1.00 18.56 17.64
N GLY A 608 2.05 19.06 18.28
CA GLY A 608 2.38 18.67 19.66
C GLY A 608 3.26 17.43 19.80
N GLU A 609 3.60 16.73 18.73
CA GLU A 609 4.39 15.50 18.82
C GLU A 609 5.88 15.79 19.08
N ARG A 610 6.47 15.00 19.99
CA ARG A 610 7.92 14.86 20.11
C ARG A 610 8.30 13.44 19.72
N ARG A 611 9.20 13.31 18.75
CA ARG A 611 9.63 12.02 18.22
C ARG A 611 11.13 11.83 18.34
N GLY A 612 11.53 10.69 18.90
CA GLY A 612 12.92 10.25 18.96
C GLY A 612 13.24 9.22 17.88
N CYS A 613 14.45 9.28 17.32
CA CYS A 613 15.11 8.16 16.66
C CYS A 613 16.48 7.92 17.31
N VAL A 614 16.94 6.66 17.26
CA VAL A 614 18.27 6.35 17.79
C VAL A 614 19.33 6.72 16.76
N GLY A 615 19.04 6.43 15.49
CA GLY A 615 19.99 6.55 14.40
C GLY A 615 19.39 7.02 13.08
N CYS A 616 20.21 6.95 12.04
CA CYS A 616 19.79 7.17 10.67
C CYS A 616 19.72 5.83 9.96
N HIS A 617 18.51 5.25 9.89
CA HIS A 617 18.27 3.93 9.32
C HIS A 617 18.86 2.81 10.20
N GLU A 618 18.71 2.93 11.51
CA GLU A 618 19.19 1.94 12.48
C GLU A 618 18.44 0.60 12.37
N PRO A 619 19.05 -0.53 12.77
CA PRO A 619 18.34 -1.80 12.84
C PRO A 619 17.08 -1.72 13.72
N PRO A 620 15.96 -2.39 13.36
CA PRO A 620 14.79 -2.48 14.21
C PRO A 620 15.14 -2.99 15.62
N GLY A 621 14.58 -2.36 16.66
CA GLY A 621 14.85 -2.70 18.06
C GLY A 621 16.12 -2.09 18.66
N THR A 622 16.83 -1.23 17.91
CA THR A 622 17.97 -0.47 18.45
C THR A 622 17.50 0.48 19.55
N THR A 623 18.26 0.54 20.66
CA THR A 623 18.00 1.41 21.81
C THR A 623 19.14 2.40 22.01
N THR A 624 18.82 3.56 22.59
CA THR A 624 19.85 4.54 22.95
C THR A 624 20.76 3.96 24.03
N PRO A 625 22.10 4.08 23.91
CA PRO A 625 23.03 3.60 24.93
C PRO A 625 22.75 4.18 26.32
N VAL A 626 22.70 3.31 27.34
CA VAL A 626 22.49 3.71 28.74
C VAL A 626 23.65 4.58 29.24
N GLY A 627 23.33 5.67 29.93
CA GLY A 627 24.31 6.55 30.59
C GLY A 627 24.95 7.63 29.70
N ARG A 628 24.54 7.74 28.43
CA ARG A 628 24.98 8.83 27.53
C ARG A 628 23.80 9.72 27.19
N GLN A 629 23.74 10.92 27.79
CA GLN A 629 22.78 11.93 27.39
C GLN A 629 23.25 12.59 26.08
N PRO A 630 22.45 12.60 25.01
CA PRO A 630 22.78 13.30 23.77
C PRO A 630 23.10 14.78 24.01
N LEU A 631 24.23 15.27 23.49
CA LEU A 631 24.65 16.67 23.66
C LEU A 631 23.57 17.66 23.20
N ALA A 632 22.83 17.32 22.15
CA ALA A 632 21.78 18.18 21.60
C ALA A 632 20.63 18.46 22.59
N LEU A 633 20.40 17.56 23.56
CA LEU A 633 19.40 17.75 24.62
C LEU A 633 19.88 18.67 25.76
N GLY A 634 21.15 19.09 25.74
CA GLY A 634 21.68 20.10 26.67
C GLY A 634 21.25 21.54 26.36
N ARG A 635 20.49 21.75 25.27
CA ARG A 635 20.03 23.06 24.81
C ARG A 635 18.59 22.98 24.24
N PRO A 636 17.91 24.12 24.04
CA PRO A 636 16.64 24.15 23.32
C PRO A 636 16.76 23.59 21.89
N PRO A 637 15.65 23.13 21.29
CA PRO A 637 15.66 22.59 19.92
C PRO A 637 16.14 23.65 18.94
N SER A 638 16.99 23.26 18.00
CA SER A 638 17.41 24.12 16.90
C SER A 638 16.22 24.55 16.04
N THR A 639 16.18 25.83 15.70
CA THR A 639 15.37 26.32 14.59
C THR A 639 16.06 25.99 13.27
N ILE A 640 15.27 25.66 12.24
CA ILE A 640 15.78 25.36 10.89
C ILE A 640 16.44 26.62 10.32
N THR A 641 17.71 26.50 9.90
CA THR A 641 18.41 27.54 9.16
C THR A 641 18.02 27.45 7.69
N PRO A 642 17.43 28.50 7.07
CA PRO A 642 16.95 28.43 5.70
C PRO A 642 18.04 28.04 4.69
N GLY A 643 17.66 27.25 3.68
CA GLY A 643 18.52 26.92 2.55
C GLY A 643 18.77 28.10 1.61
N PRO A 644 19.66 27.94 0.61
CA PRO A 644 19.93 28.97 -0.39
C PRO A 644 18.69 29.27 -1.26
N ASP A 645 18.74 30.42 -1.96
CA ASP A 645 17.74 30.77 -2.97
C ASP A 645 17.55 29.66 -4.02
N GLY A 646 16.31 29.48 -4.47
CA GLY A 646 15.92 28.41 -5.39
C GLY A 646 15.59 27.07 -4.75
N THR A 647 15.44 27.01 -3.42
CA THR A 647 15.13 25.74 -2.71
C THR A 647 13.74 25.67 -2.09
N ARG A 648 12.94 26.76 -2.13
CA ARG A 648 11.60 26.86 -1.52
C ARG A 648 10.57 27.55 -2.42
N PRO A 649 9.83 26.81 -3.27
CA PRO A 649 10.12 25.46 -3.74
C PRO A 649 11.36 25.38 -4.64
N TRP A 650 11.77 24.15 -4.97
CA TRP A 650 12.94 23.91 -5.83
C TRP A 650 12.88 24.66 -7.17
N SER A 651 13.97 25.29 -7.61
CA SER A 651 14.09 25.96 -8.92
C SER A 651 15.52 25.89 -9.42
N TYR A 652 15.79 25.06 -10.43
CA TYR A 652 17.10 24.95 -11.05
C TYR A 652 17.63 26.29 -11.61
N PRO A 653 16.82 27.12 -12.30
CA PRO A 653 17.26 28.43 -12.78
C PRO A 653 17.71 29.41 -11.69
N ARG A 654 17.25 29.25 -10.45
CA ARG A 654 17.67 30.09 -9.31
C ARG A 654 18.78 29.46 -8.48
N LEU A 655 18.78 28.12 -8.38
CA LEU A 655 19.72 27.39 -7.55
C LEU A 655 21.06 27.15 -8.26
N VAL A 656 21.01 26.62 -9.49
CA VAL A 656 22.18 26.05 -10.20
C VAL A 656 22.63 26.95 -11.35
N GLN A 657 21.70 27.45 -12.18
CA GLN A 657 22.08 28.26 -13.35
C GLN A 657 23.00 29.45 -13.01
N PRO A 658 22.80 30.20 -11.90
CA PRO A 658 23.69 31.31 -11.56
C PRO A 658 25.12 30.85 -11.25
N VAL A 659 25.30 29.63 -10.75
CA VAL A 659 26.63 29.03 -10.56
C VAL A 659 27.28 28.77 -11.92
N LEU A 660 26.52 28.21 -12.86
CA LEU A 660 27.01 27.92 -14.22
C LEU A 660 27.34 29.21 -14.98
N ASP A 661 26.53 30.26 -14.85
CA ASP A 661 26.75 31.54 -15.53
C ASP A 661 28.05 32.21 -15.07
N ARG A 662 28.34 32.17 -13.76
CA ARG A 662 29.57 32.73 -13.19
C ARG A 662 30.82 31.96 -13.62
N HIS A 663 30.73 30.64 -13.64
CA HIS A 663 31.93 29.78 -13.63
C HIS A 663 32.14 28.97 -14.89
N CYS A 664 31.08 28.60 -15.61
CA CYS A 664 31.13 27.56 -16.64
C CYS A 664 30.81 28.08 -18.05
N VAL A 665 29.82 28.98 -18.19
CA VAL A 665 29.29 29.39 -19.51
C VAL A 665 30.37 29.95 -20.44
N ARG A 666 31.39 30.65 -19.92
CA ARG A 666 32.49 31.20 -20.73
C ARG A 666 33.21 30.16 -21.59
N CYS A 667 33.30 28.91 -21.15
CA CYS A 667 33.94 27.80 -21.85
C CYS A 667 32.92 26.82 -22.46
N HIS A 668 31.67 26.89 -21.99
CA HIS A 668 30.57 25.98 -22.33
C HIS A 668 29.36 26.74 -22.92
N ASP A 669 29.60 27.64 -23.87
CA ASP A 669 28.55 28.42 -24.55
C ASP A 669 28.13 27.81 -25.90
N GLY A 670 28.76 26.69 -26.31
CA GLY A 670 28.51 26.04 -27.59
C GLY A 670 29.22 26.68 -28.78
N THR A 671 30.12 27.63 -28.54
CA THR A 671 30.98 28.20 -29.58
C THR A 671 32.26 27.37 -29.76
N GLU A 672 32.86 27.42 -30.95
CA GLU A 672 34.15 26.79 -31.22
C GLU A 672 35.31 27.74 -30.87
N GLY A 673 36.41 27.19 -30.34
CA GLY A 673 37.62 27.96 -30.05
C GLY A 673 38.59 27.28 -29.09
N PRO A 674 39.76 27.88 -28.84
CA PRO A 674 40.71 27.40 -27.84
C PRO A 674 40.05 27.37 -26.46
N ALA A 675 40.22 26.26 -25.73
CA ALA A 675 39.62 26.03 -24.40
C ALA A 675 38.07 26.11 -24.36
N LYS A 676 37.41 25.98 -25.52
CA LYS A 676 35.95 25.81 -25.61
C LYS A 676 35.57 24.32 -25.57
N SER A 677 34.41 24.05 -25.01
CA SER A 677 33.78 22.73 -24.98
C SER A 677 32.52 22.73 -25.85
N PRO A 678 32.21 21.62 -26.57
CA PRO A 678 30.96 21.50 -27.30
C PRO A 678 29.72 21.44 -26.39
N LEU A 679 29.90 21.24 -25.08
CA LEU A 679 28.82 21.23 -24.11
C LEU A 679 28.23 22.64 -23.91
N VAL A 680 26.90 22.76 -23.89
CA VAL A 680 26.21 24.07 -23.75
C VAL A 680 25.54 24.20 -22.39
N LEU A 681 26.05 25.11 -21.56
CA LEU A 681 25.60 25.34 -20.19
C LEU A 681 24.86 26.69 -20.02
N THR A 682 24.38 27.29 -21.11
CA THR A 682 23.58 28.50 -21.08
C THR A 682 22.17 28.25 -20.50
N GLY A 683 21.60 29.27 -19.87
CA GLY A 683 20.23 29.26 -19.34
C GLY A 683 19.14 29.42 -20.40
N GLU A 684 19.49 29.33 -21.69
CA GLU A 684 18.52 29.46 -22.79
C GLU A 684 17.47 28.35 -22.74
N PRO A 685 16.19 28.65 -23.06
CA PRO A 685 15.15 27.63 -23.09
C PRO A 685 15.46 26.48 -24.07
N ALA A 686 15.23 25.25 -23.62
CA ALA A 686 15.28 24.03 -24.43
C ALA A 686 14.06 23.17 -24.11
N GLY A 687 12.99 23.32 -24.90
CA GLY A 687 11.71 22.69 -24.61
C GLY A 687 11.16 23.10 -23.24
N PRO A 688 10.83 22.14 -22.34
CA PRO A 688 10.34 22.44 -21.01
C PRO A 688 11.44 22.86 -20.01
N PHE A 689 12.73 22.82 -20.36
CA PHE A 689 13.84 23.11 -19.45
C PHE A 689 14.80 24.16 -20.07
N THR A 690 16.09 24.16 -19.66
CA THR A 690 17.16 24.96 -20.26
C THR A 690 18.19 24.10 -20.98
N ARG A 691 18.99 24.71 -21.87
CA ARG A 691 20.09 24.04 -22.58
C ARG A 691 21.10 23.43 -21.60
N SER A 692 21.41 24.14 -20.52
CA SER A 692 22.29 23.65 -19.45
C SER A 692 21.76 22.39 -18.79
N TYR A 693 20.47 22.37 -18.45
CA TYR A 693 19.88 21.21 -17.81
C TYR A 693 19.87 20.02 -18.77
N GLU A 694 19.46 20.17 -20.03
CA GLU A 694 19.50 19.05 -20.98
C GLU A 694 20.93 18.54 -21.22
N SER A 695 21.91 19.45 -21.31
CA SER A 695 23.31 19.09 -21.56
C SER A 695 23.96 18.37 -20.37
N LEU A 696 23.53 18.63 -19.14
CA LEU A 696 24.09 17.99 -17.94
C LEU A 696 23.64 16.54 -17.73
N LYS A 697 22.54 16.12 -18.35
CA LYS A 697 21.91 14.80 -18.13
C LYS A 697 22.88 13.60 -18.13
N PRO A 698 23.87 13.49 -19.05
CA PRO A 698 24.82 12.36 -19.06
C PRO A 698 25.72 12.29 -17.81
N TYR A 699 25.90 13.41 -17.11
CA TYR A 699 26.82 13.59 -15.98
C TYR A 699 26.11 13.54 -14.61
N VAL A 700 24.81 13.31 -14.60
CA VAL A 700 23.97 13.27 -13.40
C VAL A 700 23.46 11.86 -13.19
N ARG A 701 23.30 11.48 -11.92
CA ARG A 701 22.61 10.26 -11.51
C ARG A 701 21.47 10.62 -10.55
N TRP A 702 20.36 9.88 -10.65
CA TRP A 702 19.14 10.10 -9.88
C TRP A 702 18.46 8.76 -9.57
N TYR A 703 17.55 8.75 -8.62
CA TYR A 703 16.66 7.62 -8.39
C TYR A 703 15.41 7.77 -9.25
N GLU A 704 14.94 6.67 -9.84
CA GLU A 704 13.71 6.69 -10.62
C GLU A 704 12.99 5.35 -10.65
N TRP A 705 11.74 5.42 -11.08
CA TRP A 705 10.99 4.27 -11.56
C TRP A 705 11.37 3.97 -13.03
N GLY A 706 11.99 2.82 -13.30
CA GLY A 706 12.34 2.40 -14.68
C GLY A 706 13.80 2.02 -14.95
N GLY A 707 14.65 1.94 -13.92
CA GLY A 707 15.93 1.21 -13.99
C GLY A 707 17.13 1.93 -14.60
N ALA A 708 17.07 3.23 -14.92
CA ALA A 708 18.12 3.88 -15.71
C ALA A 708 19.14 4.73 -14.92
N SER A 709 19.25 4.63 -13.59
CA SER A 709 20.30 5.43 -12.91
C SER A 709 20.84 4.89 -11.56
N ILE A 710 20.13 4.99 -10.42
CA ILE A 710 20.64 4.55 -9.08
C ILE A 710 19.79 3.41 -8.47
N ARG A 711 20.42 2.54 -7.67
CA ARG A 711 19.86 1.35 -6.97
C ARG A 711 18.35 1.41 -6.70
N PRO A 712 17.56 0.39 -7.11
CA PRO A 712 16.10 0.47 -7.04
C PRO A 712 15.52 0.35 -5.62
N ILE A 713 16.13 -0.45 -4.75
CA ILE A 713 15.53 -0.85 -3.46
C ILE A 713 16.14 -0.09 -2.27
N THR A 714 17.46 -0.11 -2.13
CA THR A 714 18.15 0.38 -0.94
C THR A 714 19.04 1.58 -1.23
N THR A 715 19.32 2.41 -0.21
CA THR A 715 20.41 3.39 -0.24
C THR A 715 21.66 2.78 0.41
N LYS A 716 22.84 3.13 -0.11
CA LYS A 716 24.12 2.80 0.53
C LYS A 716 24.80 4.08 1.02
N PRO A 717 25.25 4.14 2.28
CA PRO A 717 25.99 5.29 2.78
C PRO A 717 27.19 5.66 1.88
N GLY A 718 27.28 6.94 1.52
CA GLY A 718 28.32 7.50 0.66
C GLY A 718 28.19 7.15 -0.83
N GLN A 719 27.04 6.62 -1.26
CA GLN A 719 26.71 6.28 -2.64
C GLN A 719 25.35 6.90 -2.99
N THR A 720 25.26 8.22 -2.91
CA THR A 720 24.02 8.97 -3.15
C THR A 720 24.26 10.09 -4.15
N GLY A 721 23.28 10.41 -5.00
CA GLY A 721 23.17 11.66 -5.76
C GLY A 721 24.51 12.21 -6.27
N ALA A 722 25.12 13.15 -5.54
CA ALA A 722 26.41 13.75 -5.87
C ALA A 722 27.57 12.74 -5.99
N ASP A 723 27.66 11.74 -5.11
CA ASP A 723 28.74 10.74 -5.12
C ASP A 723 28.69 9.83 -6.35
N GLU A 724 27.49 9.53 -6.84
CA GLU A 724 27.26 8.67 -8.00
C GLU A 724 27.31 9.47 -9.32
N SER A 725 27.12 10.78 -9.26
CA SER A 725 27.09 11.66 -10.42
C SER A 725 28.51 11.98 -10.93
N PRO A 726 28.86 11.67 -12.19
CA PRO A 726 30.14 12.05 -12.78
C PRO A 726 30.47 13.54 -12.66
N LEU A 727 29.45 14.42 -12.66
CA LEU A 727 29.62 15.86 -12.52
C LEU A 727 30.42 16.24 -11.26
N ALA A 728 30.19 15.57 -10.12
CA ALA A 728 30.90 15.91 -8.89
C ALA A 728 32.42 15.66 -9.00
N LYS A 729 32.83 14.63 -9.75
CA LYS A 729 34.24 14.33 -10.02
C LYS A 729 34.85 15.34 -10.98
N ILE A 730 34.12 15.73 -12.03
CA ILE A 730 34.57 16.74 -13.02
C ILE A 730 34.81 18.09 -12.34
N LEU A 731 33.96 18.49 -11.39
CA LEU A 731 34.14 19.74 -10.65
C LEU A 731 35.39 19.75 -9.75
N GLY A 732 35.90 18.58 -9.35
CA GLY A 732 37.11 18.43 -8.56
C GLY A 732 38.33 17.97 -9.37
N ASP A 733 38.21 17.83 -10.70
CA ASP A 733 39.31 17.39 -11.54
C ASP A 733 40.42 18.46 -11.57
N PRO A 734 41.69 18.11 -11.35
CA PRO A 734 42.78 19.09 -11.32
C PRO A 734 42.86 19.93 -12.59
N THR A 735 42.63 19.34 -13.75
CA THR A 735 42.66 20.03 -15.06
C THR A 735 41.54 21.06 -15.16
N HIS A 736 40.36 20.74 -14.62
CA HIS A 736 39.23 21.68 -14.62
C HIS A 736 39.43 22.78 -13.57
N ALA A 737 39.97 22.43 -12.40
CA ALA A 737 40.26 23.36 -11.31
C ALA A 737 41.34 24.39 -11.65
N GLU A 738 42.24 24.11 -12.61
CA GLU A 738 43.18 25.11 -13.15
C GLU A 738 42.47 26.30 -13.82
N HIS A 739 41.24 26.09 -14.30
CA HIS A 739 40.49 27.08 -15.06
C HIS A 739 39.25 27.60 -14.34
N VAL A 740 38.79 26.95 -13.26
CA VAL A 740 37.57 27.32 -12.54
C VAL A 740 37.78 27.21 -11.02
N ASP A 741 37.54 28.31 -10.31
CA ASP A 741 37.54 28.36 -8.85
C ASP A 741 36.09 28.45 -8.32
N LEU A 742 35.54 27.32 -7.87
CA LEU A 742 34.22 27.29 -7.23
C LEU A 742 34.34 27.58 -5.74
N SER A 743 33.73 28.70 -5.32
CA SER A 743 33.50 28.97 -3.90
C SER A 743 32.78 27.80 -3.22
N GLU A 744 33.01 27.62 -1.92
CA GLU A 744 32.34 26.55 -1.17
C GLU A 744 30.81 26.65 -1.28
N ALA A 745 30.26 27.86 -1.21
CA ALA A 745 28.82 28.09 -1.33
C ALA A 745 28.28 27.63 -2.70
N ASP A 746 28.99 27.93 -3.79
CA ASP A 746 28.60 27.55 -5.15
C ASP A 746 28.73 26.05 -5.38
N ARG A 747 29.79 25.42 -4.86
CA ARG A 747 29.96 23.96 -4.91
C ARG A 747 28.84 23.24 -4.15
N ARG A 748 28.50 23.72 -2.94
CA ARG A 748 27.40 23.16 -2.13
C ARG A 748 26.04 23.27 -2.82
N ARG A 749 25.78 24.32 -3.61
CA ARG A 749 24.55 24.45 -4.41
C ARG A 749 24.42 23.34 -5.45
N VAL A 750 25.52 23.00 -6.14
CA VAL A 750 25.52 21.90 -7.12
C VAL A 750 25.33 20.56 -6.42
N TYR A 751 26.04 20.31 -5.31
CA TYR A 751 25.86 19.07 -4.54
C TYR A 751 24.45 18.93 -3.98
N LEU A 752 23.87 20.00 -3.45
CA LEU A 752 22.48 20.01 -3.01
C LEU A 752 21.53 19.58 -4.13
N TRP A 753 21.73 20.06 -5.35
CA TRP A 753 20.93 19.66 -6.51
C TRP A 753 21.08 18.20 -6.89
N LEU A 754 22.31 17.69 -6.96
CA LEU A 754 22.56 16.28 -7.24
C LEU A 754 21.96 15.37 -6.15
N ASP A 755 22.12 15.74 -4.88
CA ASP A 755 21.59 15.00 -3.73
C ASP A 755 20.07 15.08 -3.63
N GLY A 756 19.46 16.16 -4.13
CA GLY A 756 18.02 16.38 -4.15
C GLY A 756 17.27 15.66 -5.27
N ASN A 757 17.90 14.66 -5.91
CA ASN A 757 17.41 13.93 -7.09
C ASN A 757 17.43 14.72 -8.43
N ALA A 758 18.15 15.84 -8.46
CA ALA A 758 18.34 16.68 -9.63
C ALA A 758 17.06 17.20 -10.34
N PRO A 759 16.00 17.66 -9.63
CA PRO A 759 14.82 18.23 -10.29
C PRO A 759 15.12 19.58 -10.95
N PHE A 760 14.33 19.94 -11.95
CA PHE A 760 14.32 21.29 -12.53
C PHE A 760 13.31 22.20 -11.82
N TYR A 761 12.10 21.68 -11.62
CA TYR A 761 10.96 22.38 -11.00
C TYR A 761 10.64 21.82 -9.62
N GLY A 762 10.10 22.69 -8.76
CA GLY A 762 9.61 22.36 -7.41
C GLY A 762 8.10 22.37 -7.28
N THR A 763 7.38 22.32 -8.42
CA THR A 763 5.94 22.51 -8.48
C THR A 763 5.32 21.71 -9.63
N TYR A 764 4.07 21.28 -9.44
CA TYR A 764 3.24 20.64 -10.45
C TYR A 764 2.26 21.60 -11.15
N ASP A 765 2.26 22.88 -10.76
CA ASP A 765 1.43 23.93 -11.35
C ASP A 765 2.13 24.58 -12.56
N GLU A 766 1.51 24.53 -13.74
CA GLU A 766 2.12 25.02 -15.00
C GLU A 766 2.47 26.52 -14.98
N PRO A 767 1.60 27.45 -14.50
CA PRO A 767 1.97 28.85 -14.30
C PRO A 767 3.21 29.02 -13.42
N SER A 768 3.28 28.28 -12.30
CA SER A 768 4.43 28.31 -11.42
C SER A 768 5.69 27.74 -12.08
N GLN A 769 5.58 26.72 -12.94
CA GLN A 769 6.72 26.23 -13.73
C GLN A 769 7.23 27.28 -14.71
N LEU A 770 6.33 27.98 -15.41
CA LEU A 770 6.73 29.05 -16.33
C LEU A 770 7.50 30.16 -15.59
N ALA A 771 7.00 30.57 -14.42
CA ALA A 771 7.68 31.53 -13.55
C ALA A 771 9.07 31.01 -13.13
N GLN A 772 9.16 29.77 -12.64
CA GLN A 772 10.43 29.17 -12.25
C GLN A 772 11.42 29.05 -13.42
N ARG A 773 10.95 28.73 -14.64
CA ARG A 773 11.77 28.66 -15.85
C ARG A 773 12.39 30.01 -16.20
N ASN A 774 11.66 31.09 -15.95
CA ASN A 774 12.13 32.46 -16.14
C ASN A 774 13.00 32.98 -14.97
N GLY A 775 13.32 32.12 -14.00
CA GLY A 775 14.12 32.48 -12.82
C GLY A 775 13.33 33.21 -11.74
N GLU A 776 12.00 33.22 -11.79
CA GLU A 776 11.15 33.84 -10.77
C GLU A 776 10.94 32.90 -9.57
N ALA A 777 10.76 33.48 -8.38
CA ALA A 777 10.40 32.71 -7.19
C ALA A 777 8.89 32.46 -7.17
N VAL A 778 8.48 31.31 -6.63
CA VAL A 778 7.06 30.94 -6.46
C VAL A 778 6.81 30.56 -5.01
N LEU A 779 5.56 30.67 -4.57
CA LEU A 779 5.17 30.26 -3.22
C LEU A 779 5.02 28.74 -3.14
N PRO A 780 5.21 28.13 -1.95
CA PRO A 780 4.77 26.77 -1.72
C PRO A 780 3.30 26.57 -2.07
N PRO A 781 2.90 25.39 -2.58
CA PRO A 781 1.51 25.11 -2.91
C PRO A 781 0.61 25.22 -1.66
N LYS A 782 -0.69 25.43 -1.87
CA LYS A 782 -1.66 25.51 -0.76
C LYS A 782 -1.78 24.18 -0.02
N LEU A 783 -1.87 23.08 -0.78
CA LEU A 783 -1.82 21.73 -0.22
C LEU A 783 -0.36 21.32 -0.04
N GLN A 784 -0.01 20.87 1.17
CA GLN A 784 1.36 20.63 1.58
C GLN A 784 1.49 19.39 2.44
#